data_AF-R7W0W9-F1
#
_entry.id   AF-R7W0W9-F1
#
_cell.length_a   1.000
_cell.length_b   1.000
_cell.length_c   1.000
_cell.angle_alpha   90.00
_cell.angle_beta   90.00
_cell.angle_gamma   90.00
#
_symmetry.space_group_name_H-M   'P 1'
#
loop_
_entity.id
_entity.type
_entity.pdbx_description
1 polymer ?
#
loop_
_entity_poly.entity_id
_entity_poly.type
_entity_poly.pdbx_seq_one_letter_code
_entity_poly.pdbx_strand_id
1 'polypeptide(L)'
;MAGRVLVAIAVLAAAAALFVAAEAQQAPAQQGHQTERISGSAGDVLDDDPVGRLKVFIYDLPGKYNKKLLKKDPRCLNHMFAAEIFMHRFLLSSAVRTTNPEEADWFYTPVYPTCDLTPSGLPLPFKSPRMMRSAIELIATKWPYWNRSEGADHFFVTPHDFGACFHYQEEKAIGRGILPLLQRATLVQTFGQKNHVCLKEGSITIPPFAPPQKMQNHLIPGETPRSIFVYFRGLFYDTGNDPEGGYYARGARASVWENFKNNPLFDISTDHPPTYYEDMQRSVFCLCPLGWAPWSPRLVEAVVFGCIPVIIADDIVLPFADAIPWEEIGVFVPEEDVPRLDSILTSIPTEDILRKQRLLANPSMKQAMLFPQPAQAGDAFHQILNGLARKLPHGEDVFLKPGQLMKNVNHCALCWLYVDIVMEIARFKSYRLSDEFYFFELLRHGGALKQSDCQFLKDLGTMATMTSEQMGPPGSASPTNHQPLALAQDDSTIIRIPFRAILDFVLAELGIPEAEYHREIFYGNKICVTVLFDASTIKGAPTHMSISGTYSTDDEVAEDTAALKAIESLETTANVVIRDYSYDKLKRLEEESERLMEQLEEANYCISKLVRGWLLAVRCVCSFSHSLKLLLGKVSWMRL
;
A
#
# COMPACT_ATOMS: atom_id res chain seq x y z
N MET A 1 -28.08 -47.84 -68.13
CA MET A 1 -27.05 -48.19 -67.13
C MET A 1 -26.13 -47.03 -66.74
N ALA A 2 -26.05 -45.93 -67.49
CA ALA A 2 -25.20 -44.77 -67.13
C ALA A 2 -25.73 -43.93 -65.93
N GLY A 3 -27.06 -43.79 -65.76
CA GLY A 3 -27.63 -42.95 -64.69
C GLY A 3 -27.51 -43.52 -63.27
N ARG A 4 -27.48 -44.86 -63.11
CA ARG A 4 -27.30 -45.50 -61.79
C ARG A 4 -25.85 -45.47 -61.31
N VAL A 5 -24.89 -45.39 -62.23
CA VAL A 5 -23.46 -45.25 -61.92
C VAL A 5 -23.14 -43.82 -61.45
N LEU A 6 -23.78 -42.80 -62.03
CA LEU A 6 -23.64 -41.40 -61.61
C LEU A 6 -24.19 -41.13 -60.20
N VAL A 7 -25.31 -41.75 -59.83
CA VAL A 7 -25.86 -41.63 -58.47
C VAL A 7 -25.01 -42.40 -57.45
N ALA A 8 -24.48 -43.58 -57.81
CA ALA A 8 -23.56 -44.31 -56.94
C ALA A 8 -22.23 -43.57 -56.73
N ILE A 9 -21.70 -42.92 -57.76
CA ILE A 9 -20.48 -42.09 -57.66
C ILE A 9 -20.76 -40.83 -56.82
N ALA A 10 -21.93 -40.20 -56.95
CA ALA A 10 -22.30 -39.03 -56.14
C ALA A 10 -22.50 -39.38 -54.66
N VAL A 11 -23.09 -40.55 -54.35
CA VAL A 11 -23.25 -41.04 -52.97
C VAL A 11 -21.90 -41.47 -52.37
N LEU A 12 -21.01 -42.08 -53.16
CA LEU A 12 -19.65 -42.41 -52.72
C LEU A 12 -18.77 -41.16 -52.53
N ALA A 13 -18.94 -40.13 -53.37
CA ALA A 13 -18.25 -38.85 -53.21
C ALA A 13 -18.76 -38.06 -51.99
N ALA A 14 -20.06 -38.11 -51.68
CA ALA A 14 -20.62 -37.51 -50.48
C ALA A 14 -20.22 -38.26 -49.19
N ALA A 15 -20.13 -39.60 -49.25
CA ALA A 15 -19.62 -40.41 -48.14
C ALA A 15 -18.11 -40.20 -47.92
N ALA A 16 -17.32 -40.06 -48.99
CA ALA A 16 -15.90 -39.73 -48.90
C ALA A 16 -15.68 -38.29 -48.37
N ALA A 17 -16.53 -37.33 -48.72
CA ALA A 17 -16.48 -35.98 -48.17
C ALA A 17 -16.86 -35.93 -46.68
N LEU A 18 -17.76 -36.81 -46.22
CA LEU A 18 -18.11 -36.96 -44.80
C LEU A 18 -17.02 -37.70 -44.00
N PHE A 19 -16.29 -38.64 -44.61
CA PHE A 19 -15.14 -39.29 -43.97
C PHE A 19 -13.90 -38.38 -43.90
N VAL A 20 -13.65 -37.55 -44.92
CA VAL A 20 -12.56 -36.55 -44.88
C VAL A 20 -12.87 -35.39 -43.93
N ALA A 21 -14.15 -35.11 -43.66
CA ALA A 21 -14.55 -34.14 -42.63
C ALA A 21 -14.51 -34.72 -41.19
N ALA A 22 -14.41 -36.04 -41.02
CA ALA A 22 -14.39 -36.72 -39.72
C ALA A 22 -12.98 -37.03 -39.18
N GLU A 23 -11.93 -36.88 -40.01
CA GLU A 23 -10.52 -37.08 -39.60
C GLU A 23 -9.72 -35.77 -39.44
N ALA A 24 -10.40 -34.61 -39.43
CA ALA A 24 -9.79 -33.30 -39.21
C ALA A 24 -10.24 -32.63 -37.88
N GLN A 25 -10.62 -33.42 -36.88
CA GLN A 25 -10.71 -32.98 -35.49
C GLN A 25 -9.56 -33.60 -34.71
N GLN A 26 -8.36 -33.03 -34.92
CA GLN A 26 -7.40 -32.98 -33.82
C GLN A 26 -8.12 -32.33 -32.65
N ALA A 27 -8.15 -33.04 -31.52
CA ALA A 27 -8.48 -32.46 -30.22
C ALA A 27 -7.78 -31.10 -30.12
N PRO A 28 -8.44 -30.05 -29.57
CA PRO A 28 -7.78 -28.76 -29.41
C PRO A 28 -6.50 -29.02 -28.63
N ALA A 29 -5.37 -28.81 -29.31
CA ALA A 29 -4.08 -28.82 -28.67
C ALA A 29 -4.22 -27.86 -27.49
N GLN A 30 -4.10 -28.40 -26.27
CA GLN A 30 -3.97 -27.59 -25.08
C GLN A 30 -2.95 -26.51 -25.44
N GLN A 31 -3.38 -25.24 -25.40
CA GLN A 31 -2.47 -24.11 -25.42
C GLN A 31 -1.68 -24.23 -24.12
N GLY A 32 -0.64 -25.07 -24.17
CA GLY A 32 0.40 -25.13 -23.16
C GLY A 32 0.90 -23.71 -23.01
N HIS A 33 0.88 -23.25 -21.76
CA HIS A 33 1.38 -21.98 -21.34
C HIS A 33 2.86 -21.89 -21.75
N GLN A 34 3.14 -21.39 -22.96
CA GLN A 34 4.50 -21.12 -23.39
C GLN A 34 4.99 -19.91 -22.60
N THR A 35 5.63 -20.18 -21.47
CA THR A 35 6.71 -19.32 -21.03
C THR A 35 7.76 -19.35 -22.14
N GLU A 36 8.06 -18.19 -22.73
CA GLU A 36 9.07 -18.07 -23.78
C GLU A 36 10.40 -18.63 -23.25
N ARG A 37 10.73 -19.83 -23.72
CA ARG A 37 11.99 -20.51 -23.43
C ARG A 37 13.07 -19.80 -24.22
N ILE A 38 13.86 -18.95 -23.57
CA ILE A 38 15.12 -18.45 -24.13
C ILE A 38 16.02 -19.68 -24.36
N SER A 39 16.49 -19.89 -25.59
CA SER A 39 17.25 -21.10 -25.93
C SER A 39 18.63 -21.11 -25.27
N GLY A 40 18.91 -22.16 -24.50
CA GLY A 40 20.17 -22.46 -23.82
C GLY A 40 19.86 -23.43 -22.67
N SER A 41 20.63 -24.49 -22.50
CA SER A 41 20.31 -25.59 -21.57
C SER A 41 20.14 -25.09 -20.13
N ALA A 42 19.22 -25.68 -19.35
CA ALA A 42 19.13 -25.48 -17.90
C ALA A 42 20.43 -25.87 -17.15
N GLY A 43 21.35 -26.55 -17.83
CA GLY A 43 22.70 -26.83 -17.37
C GLY A 43 23.74 -25.73 -17.62
N ASP A 44 23.49 -24.80 -18.55
CA ASP A 44 24.46 -23.75 -18.91
C ASP A 44 24.28 -22.45 -18.10
N VAL A 45 23.16 -22.31 -17.37
CA VAL A 45 22.78 -21.08 -16.63
C VAL A 45 23.46 -20.97 -15.26
N LEU A 46 24.20 -22.01 -14.84
CA LEU A 46 24.98 -22.06 -13.59
C LEU A 46 26.50 -21.93 -13.78
N ASP A 47 26.98 -21.93 -15.03
CA ASP A 47 28.41 -21.98 -15.36
C ASP A 47 29.03 -20.61 -15.69
N ASP A 48 28.22 -19.61 -16.02
CA ASP A 48 28.68 -18.23 -16.03
C ASP A 48 28.79 -17.75 -14.57
N ASP A 49 29.95 -17.21 -14.19
CA ASP A 49 30.18 -16.49 -12.94
C ASP A 49 29.98 -14.98 -13.18
N PRO A 50 28.74 -14.46 -13.31
CA PRO A 50 28.52 -13.03 -13.43
C PRO A 50 28.85 -12.29 -12.13
N VAL A 51 28.90 -13.03 -11.00
CA VAL A 51 29.20 -12.51 -9.66
C VAL A 51 30.63 -11.97 -9.59
N GLY A 52 31.57 -12.59 -10.32
CA GLY A 52 32.97 -12.16 -10.38
C GLY A 52 33.18 -10.73 -10.91
N ARG A 53 32.25 -10.19 -11.70
CA ARG A 53 32.34 -8.84 -12.28
C ARG A 53 31.33 -7.83 -11.73
N LEU A 54 30.17 -8.30 -11.26
CA LEU A 54 29.09 -7.45 -10.76
C LEU A 54 29.53 -6.64 -9.53
N LYS A 55 29.35 -5.31 -9.58
CA LYS A 55 29.58 -4.40 -8.47
C LYS A 55 28.31 -3.71 -8.01
N VAL A 56 27.99 -3.86 -6.73
CA VAL A 56 26.82 -3.25 -6.08
C VAL A 56 27.28 -2.24 -5.04
N PHE A 57 26.91 -0.98 -5.22
CA PHE A 57 27.06 0.04 -4.17
C PHE A 57 25.83 0.03 -3.27
N ILE A 58 26.05 0.04 -1.95
CA ILE A 58 24.97 0.03 -0.96
C ILE A 58 24.92 1.38 -0.27
N TYR A 59 23.76 2.04 -0.31
CA TYR A 59 23.59 3.29 0.42
C TYR A 59 23.67 3.09 1.94
N ASP A 60 24.47 3.92 2.60
CA ASP A 60 24.51 4.00 4.06
C ASP A 60 23.33 4.83 4.58
N LEU A 61 22.20 4.15 4.78
CA LEU A 61 20.97 4.74 5.30
C LEU A 61 20.94 4.79 6.83
N PRO A 62 20.35 5.83 7.43
CA PRO A 62 20.08 5.86 8.87
C PRO A 62 19.28 4.64 9.32
N GLY A 63 19.61 4.10 10.50
CA GLY A 63 19.02 2.85 10.98
C GLY A 63 17.49 2.84 11.11
N LYS A 64 16.82 4.01 11.10
CA LYS A 64 15.35 4.13 11.10
C LYS A 64 14.67 3.46 9.90
N TYR A 65 15.38 3.29 8.78
CA TYR A 65 14.87 2.62 7.59
C TYR A 65 15.11 1.09 7.58
N ASN A 66 15.94 0.58 8.51
CA ASN A 66 16.34 -0.83 8.53
C ASN A 66 16.62 -1.37 9.95
N LYS A 67 17.85 -1.26 10.45
CA LYS A 67 18.37 -1.90 11.67
C LYS A 67 17.55 -1.57 12.92
N LYS A 68 16.98 -0.36 13.05
CA LYS A 68 16.13 0.01 14.19
C LYS A 68 14.77 -0.69 14.15
N LEU A 69 14.18 -0.89 12.97
CA LEU A 69 12.92 -1.64 12.80
C LEU A 69 13.15 -3.11 13.19
N LEU A 70 14.23 -3.69 12.70
CA LEU A 70 14.62 -5.05 13.04
C LEU A 70 14.92 -5.23 14.54
N LYS A 71 15.55 -4.25 15.18
CA LYS A 71 15.79 -4.26 16.63
C LYS A 71 14.50 -4.12 17.43
N LYS A 72 13.53 -3.35 16.92
CA LYS A 72 12.20 -3.18 17.52
C LYS A 72 11.42 -4.50 17.48
N ASP A 73 11.47 -5.23 16.37
CA ASP A 73 10.77 -6.50 16.23
C ASP A 73 11.61 -7.57 15.49
N PRO A 74 12.21 -8.53 16.21
CA PRO A 74 13.05 -9.57 15.61
C PRO A 74 12.24 -10.61 14.82
N ARG A 75 10.90 -10.64 14.93
CA ARG A 75 10.05 -11.59 14.17
C ARG A 75 10.20 -11.41 12.66
N CYS A 76 10.63 -10.23 12.23
CA CYS A 76 10.94 -9.93 10.83
C CYS A 76 11.99 -10.89 10.23
N LEU A 77 12.86 -11.51 11.04
CA LEU A 77 13.85 -12.49 10.57
C LEU A 77 13.25 -13.83 10.15
N ASN A 78 12.04 -14.13 10.62
CA ASN A 78 11.39 -15.43 10.41
C ASN A 78 10.10 -15.30 9.59
N HIS A 79 9.73 -14.09 9.18
CA HIS A 79 8.54 -13.81 8.38
C HIS A 79 8.78 -14.15 6.89
N MET A 80 7.72 -14.50 6.14
CA MET A 80 7.83 -14.86 4.72
C MET A 80 8.34 -13.73 3.80
N PHE A 81 8.33 -12.49 4.27
CA PHE A 81 8.86 -11.32 3.56
C PHE A 81 10.33 -10.98 3.94
N ALA A 82 11.02 -11.82 4.72
CA ALA A 82 12.34 -11.48 5.26
C ALA A 82 13.45 -11.33 4.20
N ALA A 83 13.18 -11.65 2.92
CA ALA A 83 14.15 -11.52 1.82
C ALA A 83 14.82 -10.13 1.77
N GLU A 84 14.13 -9.04 2.11
CA GLU A 84 14.70 -7.68 2.18
C GLU A 84 15.86 -7.55 3.19
N ILE A 85 15.78 -8.27 4.31
CA ILE A 85 16.77 -8.26 5.38
C ILE A 85 17.98 -9.11 4.97
N PHE A 86 17.71 -10.31 4.45
CA PHE A 86 18.75 -11.26 4.08
C PHE A 86 19.52 -10.75 2.86
N MET A 87 18.86 -10.15 1.86
CA MET A 87 19.53 -9.46 0.75
C MET A 87 20.54 -8.42 1.26
N HIS A 88 20.11 -7.55 2.18
CA HIS A 88 21.00 -6.53 2.72
C HIS A 88 22.18 -7.14 3.51
N ARG A 89 21.94 -8.15 4.35
CA ARG A 89 23.00 -8.83 5.11
C ARG A 89 24.02 -9.51 4.19
N PHE A 90 23.55 -10.21 3.16
CA PHE A 90 24.42 -10.93 2.23
C PHE A 90 25.22 -9.99 1.35
N LEU A 91 24.61 -8.91 0.85
CA LEU A 91 25.36 -7.86 0.14
C LEU A 91 26.47 -7.26 1.02
N LEU A 92 26.20 -7.00 2.31
CA LEU A 92 27.21 -6.40 3.21
C LEU A 92 28.47 -7.27 3.36
N SER A 93 28.35 -8.60 3.26
CA SER A 93 29.45 -9.57 3.36
C SER A 93 29.95 -10.12 2.02
N SER A 94 29.32 -9.76 0.89
CA SER A 94 29.63 -10.33 -0.42
C SER A 94 30.75 -9.57 -1.13
N ALA A 95 31.51 -10.29 -1.95
CA ALA A 95 32.57 -9.73 -2.80
C ALA A 95 32.04 -8.82 -3.93
N VAL A 96 30.74 -8.90 -4.25
CA VAL A 96 30.09 -7.99 -5.21
C VAL A 96 29.93 -6.59 -4.66
N ARG A 97 29.99 -6.40 -3.33
CA ARG A 97 29.85 -5.08 -2.74
C ARG A 97 31.07 -4.23 -3.09
N THR A 98 30.81 -3.03 -3.60
CA THR A 98 31.82 -1.99 -3.74
C THR A 98 31.55 -0.84 -2.76
N THR A 99 32.63 -0.24 -2.26
CA THR A 99 32.59 1.04 -1.54
C THR A 99 32.85 2.23 -2.46
N ASN A 100 33.31 1.97 -3.69
CA ASN A 100 33.50 2.99 -4.72
C ASN A 100 32.25 3.04 -5.63
N PRO A 101 31.44 4.10 -5.56
CA PRO A 101 30.23 4.23 -6.37
C PRO A 101 30.52 4.40 -7.87
N GLU A 102 31.72 4.81 -8.26
CA GLU A 102 32.10 4.93 -9.69
C GLU A 102 32.35 3.58 -10.35
N GLU A 103 32.61 2.53 -9.56
CA GLU A 103 32.73 1.16 -10.05
C GLU A 103 31.40 0.40 -10.02
N ALA A 104 30.33 1.02 -9.52
CA ALA A 104 29.08 0.32 -9.27
C ALA A 104 28.24 0.16 -10.54
N ASP A 105 27.89 -1.08 -10.85
CA ASP A 105 26.90 -1.41 -11.87
C ASP A 105 25.47 -1.17 -11.35
N TRP A 106 25.25 -1.41 -10.06
CA TRP A 106 23.94 -1.27 -9.42
C TRP A 106 24.00 -0.55 -8.08
N PHE A 107 22.95 0.21 -7.78
CA PHE A 107 22.77 0.88 -6.49
C PHE A 107 21.65 0.21 -5.69
N TYR A 108 21.97 -0.26 -4.48
CA TYR A 108 21.02 -0.86 -3.57
C TYR A 108 20.63 0.09 -2.43
N THR A 109 19.33 0.22 -2.19
CA THR A 109 18.76 1.05 -1.11
C THR A 109 18.16 0.15 -0.03
N PRO A 110 18.84 -0.06 1.12
CA PRO A 110 18.42 -1.02 2.13
C PRO A 110 17.28 -0.49 3.02
N VAL A 111 16.05 -0.51 2.52
CA VAL A 111 14.82 -0.18 3.27
C VAL A 111 14.10 -1.48 3.63
N TYR A 112 13.53 -1.56 4.84
CA TYR A 112 12.78 -2.73 5.31
C TYR A 112 11.28 -2.41 5.45
N PRO A 113 10.56 -2.17 4.34
CA PRO A 113 9.15 -1.77 4.37
C PRO A 113 8.22 -2.79 5.01
N THR A 114 8.61 -4.06 5.15
CA THR A 114 7.75 -5.11 5.73
C THR A 114 7.98 -5.37 7.21
N CYS A 115 8.94 -4.66 7.83
CA CYS A 115 9.31 -4.85 9.23
C CYS A 115 8.48 -4.04 10.25
N ASP A 116 7.40 -3.36 9.82
CA ASP A 116 6.43 -2.77 10.74
C ASP A 116 5.28 -3.76 10.94
N LEU A 117 5.30 -4.50 12.06
CA LEU A 117 4.39 -5.61 12.32
C LEU A 117 3.28 -5.24 13.31
N THR A 118 2.10 -5.83 13.14
CA THR A 118 1.04 -5.87 14.16
C THR A 118 1.51 -6.61 15.42
N PRO A 119 0.75 -6.53 16.54
CA PRO A 119 0.97 -7.42 17.68
C PRO A 119 0.94 -8.91 17.30
N SER A 120 0.11 -9.31 16.34
CA SER A 120 0.06 -10.67 15.79
C SER A 120 1.22 -11.02 14.83
N GLY A 121 2.10 -10.08 14.52
CA GLY A 121 3.27 -10.31 13.66
C GLY A 121 3.00 -10.17 12.16
N LEU A 122 1.84 -9.63 11.77
CA LEU A 122 1.48 -9.37 10.37
C LEU A 122 2.04 -8.01 9.91
N PRO A 123 2.64 -7.92 8.72
CA PRO A 123 3.14 -6.65 8.19
C PRO A 123 2.04 -5.62 7.93
N LEU A 124 2.29 -4.37 8.32
CA LEU A 124 1.43 -3.21 8.09
C LEU A 124 2.05 -2.28 7.04
N PRO A 125 1.79 -2.50 5.74
CA PRO A 125 2.46 -1.76 4.68
C PRO A 125 2.01 -0.29 4.54
N PHE A 126 1.12 0.21 5.42
CA PHE A 126 0.57 1.57 5.34
C PHE A 126 1.64 2.67 5.41
N LYS A 127 2.71 2.44 6.19
CA LYS A 127 3.82 3.39 6.31
C LYS A 127 4.90 3.17 5.24
N SER A 128 4.87 2.06 4.52
CA SER A 128 5.91 1.68 3.56
C SER A 128 6.07 2.70 2.42
N PRO A 129 5.01 3.25 1.79
CA PRO A 129 5.15 4.30 0.79
C PRO A 129 5.84 5.56 1.33
N ARG A 130 5.49 6.00 2.55
CA ARG A 130 6.10 7.17 3.20
C ARG A 130 7.56 6.91 3.53
N MET A 131 7.87 5.72 4.05
CA MET A 131 9.24 5.29 4.35
C MET A 131 10.10 5.25 3.07
N MET A 132 9.57 4.68 1.99
CA MET A 132 10.26 4.58 0.71
C MET A 132 10.52 5.96 0.10
N ARG A 133 9.50 6.84 0.07
CA ARG A 133 9.64 8.23 -0.41
C ARG A 133 10.71 8.98 0.38
N SER A 134 10.68 8.88 1.71
CA SER A 134 11.66 9.54 2.57
C SER A 134 13.09 8.99 2.40
N ALA A 135 13.23 7.68 2.18
CA ALA A 135 14.54 7.08 1.90
C ALA A 135 15.09 7.53 0.54
N ILE A 136 14.24 7.55 -0.49
CA ILE A 136 14.60 8.01 -1.84
C ILE A 136 14.98 9.49 -1.84
N GLU A 137 14.20 10.34 -1.18
CA GLU A 137 14.50 11.77 -1.03
C GLU A 137 15.85 12.00 -0.33
N LEU A 138 16.14 11.22 0.71
CA LEU A 138 17.42 11.27 1.39
C LEU A 138 18.57 10.89 0.45
N ILE A 139 18.45 9.79 -0.30
CA ILE A 139 19.55 9.38 -1.20
C ILE A 139 19.73 10.35 -2.37
N ALA A 140 18.65 10.90 -2.89
CA ALA A 140 18.65 11.90 -3.97
C ALA A 140 19.28 13.23 -3.54
N THR A 141 19.12 13.59 -2.26
CA THR A 141 19.70 14.83 -1.71
C THR A 141 21.17 14.65 -1.33
N LYS A 142 21.52 13.51 -0.75
CA LYS A 142 22.86 13.28 -0.18
C LYS A 142 23.88 12.75 -1.19
N TRP A 143 23.45 12.08 -2.26
CA TRP A 143 24.34 11.53 -3.29
C TRP A 143 23.85 11.85 -4.70
N PRO A 144 24.76 12.04 -5.68
CA PRO A 144 24.37 12.39 -7.05
C PRO A 144 23.76 11.21 -7.84
N TYR A 145 23.98 9.97 -7.41
CA TYR A 145 23.72 8.77 -8.21
C TYR A 145 22.23 8.47 -8.42
N TRP A 146 21.33 8.89 -7.52
CA TRP A 146 19.90 8.74 -7.80
C TRP A 146 19.46 9.66 -8.94
N ASN A 147 19.92 10.91 -8.94
CA ASN A 147 19.45 11.94 -9.86
C ASN A 147 20.00 11.76 -11.30
N ARG A 148 21.08 11.00 -11.51
CA ARG A 148 21.62 10.74 -12.86
C ARG A 148 20.75 9.77 -13.68
N SER A 149 19.95 8.95 -13.02
CA SER A 149 19.15 7.89 -13.64
C SER A 149 17.68 7.91 -13.22
N GLU A 150 17.30 8.75 -12.26
CA GLU A 150 16.01 8.71 -11.55
C GLU A 150 15.67 7.29 -11.05
N GLY A 151 16.68 6.55 -10.58
CA GLY A 151 16.51 5.21 -10.05
C GLY A 151 16.65 4.08 -11.07
N ALA A 152 16.94 4.35 -12.36
CA ALA A 152 16.99 3.30 -13.38
C ALA A 152 18.17 2.31 -13.21
N ASP A 153 19.29 2.76 -12.62
CA ASP A 153 20.43 1.91 -12.20
C ASP A 153 20.32 1.48 -10.72
N HIS A 154 19.13 1.60 -10.13
CA HIS A 154 18.83 1.19 -8.76
C HIS A 154 17.95 -0.05 -8.75
N PHE A 155 18.07 -0.84 -7.69
CA PHE A 155 17.11 -1.89 -7.39
C PHE A 155 16.62 -1.86 -5.95
N PHE A 156 15.40 -2.35 -5.75
CA PHE A 156 14.72 -2.42 -4.46
C PHE A 156 14.14 -3.81 -4.25
N VAL A 157 14.23 -4.32 -3.03
CA VAL A 157 13.54 -5.55 -2.64
C VAL A 157 12.18 -5.17 -2.06
N THR A 158 11.11 -5.61 -2.70
CA THR A 158 9.72 -5.39 -2.30
C THR A 158 8.99 -6.72 -2.20
N PRO A 159 9.21 -7.48 -1.11
CA PRO A 159 8.79 -8.88 -0.98
C PRO A 159 7.36 -9.05 -0.43
N HIS A 160 6.60 -7.96 -0.30
CA HIS A 160 5.22 -7.97 0.20
C HIS A 160 4.25 -8.60 -0.82
N ASP A 161 3.05 -9.00 -0.37
CA ASP A 161 2.00 -9.63 -1.17
C ASP A 161 1.82 -9.00 -2.55
N PHE A 162 1.53 -7.69 -2.62
CA PHE A 162 1.41 -6.91 -3.88
C PHE A 162 2.66 -6.06 -4.21
N GLY A 163 3.84 -6.52 -3.80
CA GLY A 163 5.12 -5.92 -4.14
C GLY A 163 5.20 -4.41 -3.86
N ALA A 164 5.62 -3.64 -4.86
CA ALA A 164 5.83 -2.20 -4.77
C ALA A 164 4.55 -1.34 -4.76
N CYS A 165 3.36 -1.96 -4.78
CA CYS A 165 2.09 -1.26 -4.53
C CYS A 165 1.84 -0.99 -3.03
N PHE A 166 2.53 -1.73 -2.14
CA PHE A 166 2.47 -1.55 -0.68
C PHE A 166 1.05 -1.50 -0.11
N HIS A 167 0.22 -2.46 -0.50
CA HIS A 167 -1.09 -2.68 0.08
C HIS A 167 -1.35 -4.18 0.18
N TYR A 168 -2.21 -4.61 1.11
CA TYR A 168 -2.56 -6.03 1.32
C TYR A 168 -3.92 -6.41 0.70
N GLN A 169 -4.81 -5.42 0.47
CA GLN A 169 -6.04 -5.61 -0.32
C GLN A 169 -5.74 -5.31 -1.79
N GLU A 170 -6.12 -6.22 -2.67
CA GLU A 170 -5.87 -6.16 -4.11
C GLU A 170 -6.48 -4.90 -4.76
N GLU A 171 -7.77 -4.62 -4.56
CA GLU A 171 -8.44 -3.45 -5.16
C GLU A 171 -7.72 -2.12 -4.85
N LYS A 172 -7.28 -1.94 -3.60
CA LYS A 172 -6.52 -0.76 -3.19
C LYS A 172 -5.08 -0.79 -3.71
N ALA A 173 -4.47 -1.96 -3.86
CA ALA A 173 -3.18 -2.10 -4.52
C ALA A 173 -3.29 -1.70 -6.01
N ILE A 174 -4.34 -2.15 -6.70
CA ILE A 174 -4.65 -1.81 -8.08
C ILE A 174 -4.87 -0.30 -8.23
N GLY A 175 -5.73 0.29 -7.40
CA GLY A 175 -6.04 1.72 -7.45
C GLY A 175 -4.83 2.62 -7.18
N ARG A 176 -3.84 2.13 -6.42
CA ARG A 176 -2.58 2.85 -6.16
C ARG A 176 -1.54 2.64 -7.26
N GLY A 177 -1.43 1.42 -7.77
CA GLY A 177 -0.33 1.00 -8.62
C GLY A 177 1.04 1.05 -7.93
N ILE A 178 2.09 0.82 -8.71
CA ILE A 178 3.48 0.91 -8.23
C ILE A 178 3.79 2.35 -7.85
N LEU A 179 4.43 2.51 -6.68
CA LEU A 179 4.89 3.82 -6.20
C LEU A 179 5.68 4.55 -7.33
N PRO A 180 5.28 5.77 -7.75
CA PRO A 180 5.86 6.41 -8.93
C PRO A 180 7.39 6.54 -8.92
N LEU A 181 7.98 6.76 -7.74
CA LEU A 181 9.44 6.86 -7.56
C LEU A 181 10.20 5.55 -7.83
N LEU A 182 9.50 4.41 -7.86
CA LEU A 182 10.07 3.09 -8.13
C LEU A 182 9.84 2.63 -9.57
N GLN A 183 9.15 3.42 -10.40
CA GLN A 183 8.78 3.01 -11.76
C GLN A 183 9.96 2.81 -12.70
N ARG A 184 11.10 3.44 -12.45
CA ARG A 184 12.32 3.23 -13.26
C ARG A 184 13.23 2.16 -12.67
N ALA A 185 13.16 1.93 -11.36
CA ALA A 185 14.02 0.97 -10.68
C ALA A 185 13.73 -0.48 -11.09
N THR A 186 14.74 -1.32 -10.94
CA THR A 186 14.54 -2.77 -10.98
C THR A 186 13.94 -3.23 -9.67
N LEU A 187 12.81 -3.92 -9.73
CA LEU A 187 12.14 -4.44 -8.54
C LEU A 187 12.47 -5.92 -8.37
N VAL A 188 12.87 -6.28 -7.17
CA VAL A 188 13.07 -7.66 -6.73
C VAL A 188 11.89 -7.99 -5.82
N GLN A 189 10.95 -8.81 -6.30
CA GLN A 189 9.66 -8.98 -5.64
C GLN A 189 9.18 -10.43 -5.63
N THR A 190 8.43 -10.79 -4.60
CA THR A 190 7.71 -12.08 -4.53
C THR A 190 6.45 -12.06 -5.40
N PHE A 191 5.84 -10.89 -5.57
CA PHE A 191 4.66 -10.72 -6.41
C PHE A 191 4.97 -10.95 -7.89
N GLY A 192 4.35 -12.00 -8.44
CA GLY A 192 4.41 -12.33 -9.86
C GLY A 192 3.04 -12.73 -10.37
N GLN A 193 2.28 -11.78 -10.92
CA GLN A 193 1.02 -12.03 -11.63
C GLN A 193 1.05 -11.31 -12.98
N LYS A 194 0.84 -12.06 -14.07
CA LYS A 194 0.71 -11.49 -15.41
C LYS A 194 -0.44 -10.49 -15.45
N ASN A 195 -0.31 -9.47 -16.29
CA ASN A 195 -1.34 -8.44 -16.51
C ASN A 195 -1.80 -7.67 -15.25
N HIS A 196 -1.04 -7.71 -14.15
CA HIS A 196 -1.38 -7.02 -12.92
C HIS A 196 -0.53 -5.75 -12.73
N VAL A 197 -1.16 -4.64 -12.32
CA VAL A 197 -0.48 -3.32 -12.23
C VAL A 197 0.69 -3.26 -11.23
N CYS A 198 0.72 -4.20 -10.29
CA CYS A 198 1.79 -4.34 -9.30
C CYS A 198 3.00 -5.17 -9.79
N LEU A 199 2.89 -5.84 -10.95
CA LEU A 199 4.03 -6.49 -11.59
C LEU A 199 4.63 -5.52 -12.61
N LYS A 200 5.79 -4.95 -12.27
CA LYS A 200 6.58 -4.18 -13.24
C LYS A 200 7.24 -5.13 -14.24
N GLU A 201 7.19 -4.76 -15.51
CA GLU A 201 7.94 -5.46 -16.55
C GLU A 201 9.45 -5.41 -16.24
N GLY A 202 10.12 -6.54 -16.43
CA GLY A 202 11.53 -6.69 -16.10
C GLY A 202 11.84 -6.79 -14.60
N SER A 203 10.85 -6.92 -13.70
CA SER A 203 11.11 -7.31 -12.31
C SER A 203 11.82 -8.66 -12.21
N ILE A 204 12.58 -8.86 -11.14
CA ILE A 204 13.14 -10.15 -10.76
C ILE A 204 12.19 -10.79 -9.75
N THR A 205 11.49 -11.84 -10.17
CA THR A 205 10.57 -12.58 -9.28
C THR A 205 11.34 -13.56 -8.43
N ILE A 206 11.21 -13.45 -7.11
CA ILE A 206 11.96 -14.24 -6.12
C ILE A 206 11.04 -15.11 -5.26
N PRO A 207 11.53 -16.24 -4.71
CA PRO A 207 10.74 -17.02 -3.78
C PRO A 207 10.53 -16.25 -2.47
N PRO A 208 9.41 -16.45 -1.77
CA PRO A 208 9.27 -15.96 -0.41
C PRO A 208 10.29 -16.60 0.52
N PHE A 209 10.60 -15.91 1.62
CA PHE A 209 11.56 -16.42 2.59
C PHE A 209 10.99 -17.62 3.35
N ALA A 210 11.61 -18.78 3.15
CA ALA A 210 11.41 -19.97 3.95
C ALA A 210 12.68 -20.22 4.79
N PRO A 211 12.61 -20.25 6.14
CA PRO A 211 13.81 -20.35 6.97
C PRO A 211 14.57 -21.66 6.72
N PRO A 212 15.80 -21.63 6.16
CA PRO A 212 16.50 -22.86 5.76
C PRO A 212 16.80 -23.79 6.92
N GLN A 213 17.20 -23.23 8.08
CA GLN A 213 17.46 -24.00 9.29
C GLN A 213 16.22 -24.74 9.78
N LYS A 214 15.03 -24.11 9.66
CA LYS A 214 13.77 -24.74 10.04
C LYS A 214 13.53 -25.96 9.14
N MET A 215 13.64 -25.81 7.83
CA MET A 215 13.45 -26.95 6.92
C MET A 215 14.48 -28.06 7.13
N GLN A 216 15.74 -27.72 7.40
CA GLN A 216 16.79 -28.70 7.69
C GLN A 216 16.49 -29.53 8.93
N ASN A 217 15.92 -28.91 9.97
CA ASN A 217 15.58 -29.58 11.24
C ASN A 217 14.41 -30.56 11.12
N HIS A 218 13.64 -30.50 10.03
CA HIS A 218 12.47 -31.35 9.79
C HIS A 218 12.74 -32.45 8.75
N LEU A 219 13.97 -32.64 8.29
CA LEU A 219 14.27 -33.71 7.33
C LEU A 219 14.00 -35.09 7.93
N ILE A 220 13.27 -35.92 7.20
CA ILE A 220 13.02 -37.32 7.54
C ILE A 220 14.00 -38.24 6.80
N PRO A 221 14.18 -39.51 7.25
CA PRO A 221 15.02 -40.48 6.53
C PRO A 221 14.58 -40.62 5.07
N GLY A 222 15.52 -40.56 4.13
CA GLY A 222 15.23 -40.58 2.68
C GLY A 222 14.56 -41.86 2.16
N GLU A 223 14.63 -42.95 2.93
CA GLU A 223 13.95 -44.22 2.64
C GLU A 223 12.46 -44.23 3.06
N THR A 224 12.01 -43.17 3.74
CA THR A 224 10.63 -43.07 4.21
C THR A 224 9.69 -43.00 3.00
N PRO A 225 8.72 -43.92 2.87
CA PRO A 225 7.85 -43.95 1.70
C PRO A 225 6.92 -42.73 1.68
N ARG A 226 6.62 -42.25 0.47
CA ARG A 226 5.58 -41.24 0.25
C ARG A 226 4.20 -41.88 0.34
N SER A 227 3.67 -41.98 1.56
CA SER A 227 2.41 -42.64 1.88
C SER A 227 1.15 -41.78 1.71
N ILE A 228 1.30 -40.45 1.56
CA ILE A 228 0.20 -39.52 1.35
C ILE A 228 0.14 -39.18 -0.14
N PHE A 229 -1.04 -39.28 -0.76
CA PHE A 229 -1.16 -39.00 -2.19
C PHE A 229 -1.19 -37.50 -2.47
N VAL A 230 -2.18 -36.77 -1.94
CA VAL A 230 -2.29 -35.31 -2.06
C VAL A 230 -2.30 -34.67 -0.68
N TYR A 231 -1.53 -33.60 -0.50
CA TYR A 231 -1.44 -32.87 0.76
C TYR A 231 -1.64 -31.35 0.61
N PHE A 232 -2.39 -30.77 1.54
CA PHE A 232 -2.52 -29.33 1.67
C PHE A 232 -2.83 -28.93 3.11
N ARG A 233 -2.14 -27.89 3.61
CA ARG A 233 -2.57 -27.14 4.81
C ARG A 233 -2.65 -25.66 4.50
N GLY A 234 -3.77 -25.05 4.84
CA GLY A 234 -4.00 -23.64 4.57
C GLY A 234 -5.46 -23.25 4.71
N LEU A 235 -5.70 -21.95 4.74
CA LEU A 235 -7.05 -21.39 4.77
C LEU A 235 -7.78 -21.72 3.46
N PHE A 236 -8.99 -22.27 3.54
CA PHE A 236 -9.87 -22.50 2.38
C PHE A 236 -10.86 -21.36 2.13
N TYR A 237 -11.39 -20.78 3.22
CA TYR A 237 -12.30 -19.64 3.22
C TYR A 237 -11.72 -18.53 4.09
N ASP A 238 -11.72 -17.29 3.61
CA ASP A 238 -11.57 -16.15 4.49
C ASP A 238 -12.94 -15.81 5.08
N THR A 239 -13.34 -16.50 6.14
CA THR A 239 -14.66 -16.32 6.77
C THR A 239 -14.93 -14.90 7.27
N GLY A 240 -13.89 -14.07 7.45
CA GLY A 240 -14.04 -12.68 7.86
C GLY A 240 -14.34 -11.72 6.71
N ASN A 241 -13.72 -11.93 5.55
CA ASN A 241 -13.80 -10.99 4.41
C ASN A 241 -14.53 -11.55 3.18
N ASP A 242 -14.55 -12.88 3.02
CA ASP A 242 -15.15 -13.61 1.91
C ASP A 242 -15.74 -14.96 2.40
N PRO A 243 -16.87 -14.91 3.13
CA PRO A 243 -17.50 -16.10 3.68
C PRO A 243 -18.07 -17.05 2.61
N GLU A 244 -18.37 -16.52 1.42
CA GLU A 244 -18.86 -17.31 0.28
C GLU A 244 -17.70 -18.02 -0.45
N GLY A 245 -16.47 -17.56 -0.27
CA GLY A 245 -15.25 -18.16 -0.81
C GLY A 245 -15.07 -17.92 -2.31
N GLY A 246 -15.70 -16.89 -2.89
CA GLY A 246 -15.63 -16.60 -4.32
C GLY A 246 -14.49 -15.64 -4.70
N TYR A 247 -14.06 -14.79 -3.78
CA TYR A 247 -13.08 -13.72 -4.03
C TYR A 247 -11.67 -14.11 -3.55
N TYR A 248 -11.58 -14.67 -2.35
CA TYR A 248 -10.34 -15.19 -1.79
C TYR A 248 -9.81 -16.33 -2.66
N ALA A 249 -8.55 -16.21 -3.08
CA ALA A 249 -7.91 -17.18 -3.98
C ALA A 249 -8.72 -17.45 -5.26
N ARG A 250 -9.55 -16.48 -5.71
CA ARG A 250 -10.46 -16.60 -6.86
C ARG A 250 -11.33 -17.86 -6.81
N GLY A 251 -11.69 -18.32 -5.61
CA GLY A 251 -12.48 -19.53 -5.40
C GLY A 251 -11.74 -20.86 -5.54
N ALA A 252 -10.47 -20.87 -5.95
CA ALA A 252 -9.70 -22.10 -6.12
C ALA A 252 -9.61 -22.90 -4.81
N ARG A 253 -9.39 -22.23 -3.67
CA ARG A 253 -9.27 -22.91 -2.36
C ARG A 253 -10.60 -23.40 -1.81
N ALA A 254 -11.67 -22.63 -1.96
CA ALA A 254 -13.02 -23.07 -1.62
C ALA A 254 -13.40 -24.30 -2.45
N SER A 255 -13.10 -24.28 -3.76
CA SER A 255 -13.31 -25.42 -4.66
C SER A 255 -12.52 -26.66 -4.25
N VAL A 256 -11.25 -26.52 -3.82
CA VAL A 256 -10.47 -27.65 -3.27
C VAL A 256 -11.18 -28.27 -2.06
N TRP A 257 -11.67 -27.44 -1.14
CA TRP A 257 -12.34 -27.94 0.06
C TRP A 257 -13.65 -28.66 -0.27
N GLU A 258 -14.52 -28.03 -1.05
CA GLU A 258 -15.85 -28.58 -1.33
C GLU A 258 -15.81 -29.87 -2.14
N ASN A 259 -14.86 -30.01 -3.06
CA ASN A 259 -14.73 -31.22 -3.86
C ASN A 259 -13.98 -32.35 -3.15
N PHE A 260 -13.01 -32.05 -2.27
CA PHE A 260 -12.05 -33.07 -1.80
C PHE A 260 -11.97 -33.26 -0.28
N LYS A 261 -12.69 -32.51 0.56
CA LYS A 261 -12.66 -32.68 2.03
C LYS A 261 -12.99 -34.09 2.54
N ASN A 262 -13.76 -34.85 1.76
CA ASN A 262 -14.16 -36.22 2.07
C ASN A 262 -13.49 -37.27 1.16
N ASN A 263 -12.54 -36.85 0.30
CA ASN A 263 -11.87 -37.76 -0.62
C ASN A 263 -10.66 -38.41 0.08
N PRO A 264 -10.59 -39.76 0.17
CA PRO A 264 -9.51 -40.45 0.89
C PRO A 264 -8.12 -40.27 0.26
N LEU A 265 -8.03 -39.81 -0.99
CA LEU A 265 -6.76 -39.49 -1.65
C LEU A 265 -6.19 -38.13 -1.22
N PHE A 266 -7.00 -37.29 -0.58
CA PHE A 266 -6.67 -35.91 -0.25
C PHE A 266 -6.58 -35.73 1.27
N ASP A 267 -5.36 -35.58 1.76
CA ASP A 267 -5.11 -35.15 3.13
C ASP A 267 -5.05 -33.62 3.16
N ILE A 268 -6.20 -32.98 3.38
CA ILE A 268 -6.35 -31.52 3.35
C ILE A 268 -7.00 -30.98 4.63
N SER A 269 -6.48 -29.88 5.18
CA SER A 269 -7.01 -29.26 6.41
C SER A 269 -6.58 -27.80 6.57
N THR A 270 -7.31 -27.02 7.36
CA THR A 270 -6.89 -25.68 7.81
C THR A 270 -5.81 -25.75 8.87
N ASP A 271 -5.81 -26.81 9.67
CA ASP A 271 -4.96 -26.95 10.86
C ASP A 271 -3.54 -27.32 10.46
N HIS A 272 -2.54 -26.59 10.93
CA HIS A 272 -1.14 -26.91 10.68
C HIS A 272 -0.63 -27.84 11.78
N PRO A 273 -0.51 -29.16 11.54
CA PRO A 273 -0.04 -30.07 12.57
C PRO A 273 1.46 -29.82 12.86
N PRO A 274 1.97 -30.23 14.03
CA PRO A 274 3.40 -30.21 14.30
C PRO A 274 4.23 -31.01 13.27
N THR A 275 3.60 -32.01 12.63
CA THR A 275 4.18 -32.86 11.58
C THR A 275 4.10 -32.27 10.18
N TYR A 276 3.73 -30.99 10.03
CA TYR A 276 3.46 -30.37 8.72
C TYR A 276 4.55 -30.65 7.68
N TYR A 277 5.82 -30.48 8.05
CA TYR A 277 6.94 -30.70 7.13
C TYR A 277 7.25 -32.17 6.87
N GLU A 278 7.08 -33.03 7.87
CA GLU A 278 7.20 -34.47 7.75
C GLU A 278 6.12 -35.02 6.83
N ASP A 279 4.89 -34.51 6.94
CA ASP A 279 3.75 -34.91 6.10
C ASP A 279 3.98 -34.49 4.65
N MET A 280 4.48 -33.28 4.39
CA MET A 280 4.89 -32.86 3.04
C MET A 280 5.94 -33.79 2.43
N GLN A 281 6.93 -34.23 3.21
CA GLN A 281 7.95 -35.18 2.74
C GLN A 281 7.39 -36.59 2.46
N ARG A 282 6.33 -36.99 3.18
CA ARG A 282 5.60 -38.24 2.91
C ARG A 282 4.54 -38.09 1.83
N SER A 283 4.40 -36.92 1.21
CA SER A 283 3.36 -36.66 0.21
C SER A 283 3.88 -36.77 -1.23
N VAL A 284 3.08 -37.32 -2.14
CA VAL A 284 3.43 -37.35 -3.57
C VAL A 284 3.24 -35.96 -4.18
N PHE A 285 2.05 -35.38 -3.99
CA PHE A 285 1.64 -34.09 -4.53
C PHE A 285 1.30 -33.10 -3.40
N CYS A 286 1.79 -31.86 -3.52
CA CYS A 286 1.48 -30.77 -2.59
C CYS A 286 0.72 -29.67 -3.33
N LEU A 287 -0.52 -29.42 -2.92
CA LEU A 287 -1.33 -28.39 -3.58
C LEU A 287 -0.79 -26.99 -3.26
N CYS A 288 -0.56 -26.20 -4.30
CA CYS A 288 -0.08 -24.83 -4.24
C CYS A 288 -1.10 -23.87 -4.89
N PRO A 289 -2.37 -23.83 -4.44
CA PRO A 289 -3.30 -22.82 -4.90
C PRO A 289 -2.92 -21.44 -4.39
N LEU A 290 -3.17 -20.44 -5.23
CA LEU A 290 -3.04 -19.03 -4.89
C LEU A 290 -3.74 -18.67 -3.57
N GLY A 291 -3.34 -17.56 -2.95
CA GLY A 291 -4.01 -16.99 -1.78
C GLY A 291 -4.49 -15.57 -2.10
N TRP A 292 -4.20 -14.63 -1.20
CA TRP A 292 -4.38 -13.20 -1.44
C TRP A 292 -3.48 -12.67 -2.55
N ALA A 293 -2.24 -13.18 -2.59
CA ALA A 293 -1.32 -13.03 -3.70
C ALA A 293 -1.21 -14.38 -4.44
N PRO A 294 -0.77 -14.40 -5.71
CA PRO A 294 -0.60 -15.64 -6.47
C PRO A 294 0.45 -16.59 -5.87
N TRP A 295 1.38 -16.07 -5.06
CA TRP A 295 2.49 -16.83 -4.52
C TRP A 295 2.23 -17.34 -3.09
N SER A 296 2.99 -18.36 -2.67
CA SER A 296 2.91 -18.93 -1.31
C SER A 296 4.26 -19.52 -0.87
N PRO A 297 4.64 -19.45 0.43
CA PRO A 297 5.77 -20.19 0.98
C PRO A 297 5.72 -21.68 0.69
N ARG A 298 4.51 -22.25 0.56
CA ARG A 298 4.31 -23.68 0.29
C ARG A 298 4.95 -24.13 -1.01
N LEU A 299 5.03 -23.25 -2.01
CA LEU A 299 5.70 -23.54 -3.28
C LEU A 299 7.19 -23.88 -3.04
N VAL A 300 7.86 -23.11 -2.19
CA VAL A 300 9.25 -23.33 -1.79
C VAL A 300 9.37 -24.60 -0.96
N GLU A 301 8.50 -24.76 0.04
CA GLU A 301 8.50 -25.92 0.93
C GLU A 301 8.30 -27.24 0.15
N ALA A 302 7.39 -27.27 -0.82
CA ALA A 302 7.14 -28.44 -1.66
C ALA A 302 8.40 -28.84 -2.44
N VAL A 303 9.07 -27.88 -3.08
CA VAL A 303 10.32 -28.12 -3.82
C VAL A 303 11.42 -28.65 -2.89
N VAL A 304 11.62 -28.02 -1.73
CA VAL A 304 12.66 -28.41 -0.76
C VAL A 304 12.45 -29.82 -0.24
N PHE A 305 11.20 -30.20 0.06
CA PHE A 305 10.84 -31.51 0.58
C PHE A 305 10.58 -32.57 -0.51
N GLY A 306 10.74 -32.21 -1.78
CA GLY A 306 10.56 -33.10 -2.92
C GLY A 306 9.11 -33.55 -3.15
N CYS A 307 8.15 -32.84 -2.59
CA CYS A 307 6.73 -33.02 -2.87
C CYS A 307 6.41 -32.32 -4.19
N ILE A 308 5.79 -33.00 -5.16
CA ILE A 308 5.53 -32.42 -6.48
C ILE A 308 4.55 -31.25 -6.31
N PRO A 309 4.93 -30.00 -6.63
CA PRO A 309 4.04 -28.87 -6.47
C PRO A 309 2.94 -28.92 -7.54
N VAL A 310 1.68 -28.91 -7.10
CA VAL A 310 0.50 -28.76 -7.96
C VAL A 310 0.10 -27.29 -7.94
N ILE A 311 0.49 -26.55 -8.97
CA ILE A 311 0.35 -25.09 -9.06
C ILE A 311 -1.04 -24.78 -9.64
N ILE A 312 -1.87 -24.11 -8.82
CA ILE A 312 -3.23 -23.71 -9.18
C ILE A 312 -3.28 -22.18 -9.06
N ALA A 313 -2.81 -21.51 -10.11
CA ALA A 313 -2.71 -20.05 -10.20
C ALA A 313 -2.45 -19.66 -11.66
N ASP A 314 -3.49 -19.32 -12.42
CA ASP A 314 -3.43 -19.26 -13.89
C ASP A 314 -2.43 -18.23 -14.43
N ASP A 315 -2.35 -17.08 -13.75
CA ASP A 315 -1.51 -15.94 -14.16
C ASP A 315 -0.20 -15.83 -13.38
N ILE A 316 0.21 -16.86 -12.63
CA ILE A 316 1.41 -16.78 -11.81
C ILE A 316 2.69 -16.62 -12.66
N VAL A 317 3.55 -15.70 -12.25
CA VAL A 317 4.95 -15.65 -12.69
C VAL A 317 5.78 -16.31 -11.59
N LEU A 318 6.34 -17.47 -11.88
CA LEU A 318 7.10 -18.25 -10.92
C LEU A 318 8.50 -17.66 -10.68
N PRO A 319 9.07 -17.83 -9.48
CA PRO A 319 10.37 -17.27 -9.18
C PRO A 319 11.47 -18.01 -9.92
N PHE A 320 12.47 -17.24 -10.40
CA PHE A 320 13.62 -17.74 -11.13
C PHE A 320 13.26 -18.74 -12.26
N ALA A 321 12.25 -18.42 -13.07
CA ALA A 321 11.78 -19.30 -14.16
C ALA A 321 12.86 -19.63 -15.22
N ASP A 322 13.94 -18.87 -15.23
CA ASP A 322 15.15 -19.09 -16.03
C ASP A 322 16.15 -20.06 -15.39
N ALA A 323 16.15 -20.22 -14.07
CA ALA A 323 17.02 -21.15 -13.34
C ALA A 323 16.31 -22.44 -12.89
N ILE A 324 14.98 -22.39 -12.76
CA ILE A 324 14.17 -23.48 -12.22
C ILE A 324 13.24 -24.01 -13.31
N PRO A 325 13.35 -25.29 -13.69
CA PRO A 325 12.54 -25.87 -14.75
C PRO A 325 11.15 -26.26 -14.22
N TRP A 326 10.33 -25.26 -13.89
CA TRP A 326 9.02 -25.43 -13.26
C TRP A 326 8.10 -26.42 -13.97
N GLU A 327 8.05 -26.38 -15.30
CA GLU A 327 7.29 -27.32 -16.15
C GLU A 327 7.74 -28.78 -15.96
N GLU A 328 9.03 -28.97 -15.71
CA GLU A 328 9.59 -30.32 -15.56
C GLU A 328 9.32 -30.89 -14.17
N ILE A 329 9.22 -30.04 -13.13
CA ILE A 329 9.12 -30.45 -11.72
C ILE A 329 7.70 -30.35 -11.13
N GLY A 330 6.85 -29.49 -11.67
CA GLY A 330 5.51 -29.22 -11.15
C GLY A 330 4.39 -29.83 -12.00
N VAL A 331 3.16 -29.68 -11.52
CA VAL A 331 1.92 -29.97 -12.27
C VAL A 331 1.11 -28.68 -12.27
N PHE A 332 0.80 -28.16 -13.45
CA PHE A 332 -0.02 -26.96 -13.59
C PHE A 332 -1.46 -27.37 -13.82
N VAL A 333 -2.37 -26.86 -12.99
CA VAL A 333 -3.80 -27.14 -13.09
C VAL A 333 -4.53 -25.81 -13.15
N PRO A 334 -5.31 -25.55 -14.22
CA PRO A 334 -6.14 -24.36 -14.29
C PRO A 334 -7.08 -24.23 -13.09
N GLU A 335 -7.36 -23.00 -12.65
CA GLU A 335 -8.25 -22.75 -11.50
C GLU A 335 -9.65 -23.33 -11.72
N GLU A 336 -10.15 -23.29 -12.96
CA GLU A 336 -11.44 -23.89 -13.37
C GLU A 336 -11.45 -25.43 -13.30
N ASP A 337 -10.27 -26.05 -13.35
CA ASP A 337 -10.10 -27.51 -13.37
C ASP A 337 -9.91 -28.13 -12.00
N VAL A 338 -9.94 -27.33 -10.93
CA VAL A 338 -9.88 -27.81 -9.55
C VAL A 338 -10.84 -28.97 -9.27
N PRO A 339 -12.13 -28.95 -9.69
CA PRO A 339 -13.05 -30.07 -9.46
C PRO A 339 -12.62 -31.41 -10.08
N ARG A 340 -11.65 -31.40 -11.01
CA ARG A 340 -11.11 -32.60 -11.68
C ARG A 340 -9.74 -33.02 -11.14
N LEU A 341 -9.26 -32.44 -10.04
CA LEU A 341 -7.91 -32.71 -9.51
C LEU A 341 -7.64 -34.19 -9.26
N ASP A 342 -8.62 -34.94 -8.76
CA ASP A 342 -8.48 -36.38 -8.52
C ASP A 342 -8.18 -37.13 -9.82
N SER A 343 -8.94 -36.87 -10.88
CA SER A 343 -8.81 -37.46 -12.20
C SER A 343 -7.50 -37.03 -12.87
N ILE A 344 -7.14 -35.75 -12.77
CA ILE A 344 -5.88 -35.22 -13.31
C ILE A 344 -4.70 -35.90 -12.63
N LEU A 345 -4.62 -35.86 -11.30
CA LEU A 345 -3.46 -36.35 -10.56
C LEU A 345 -3.32 -37.88 -10.61
N THR A 346 -4.43 -38.63 -10.63
CA THR A 346 -4.40 -40.10 -10.80
C THR A 346 -4.06 -40.54 -12.22
N SER A 347 -4.27 -39.69 -13.23
CA SER A 347 -3.89 -39.98 -14.62
C SER A 347 -2.39 -39.85 -14.90
N ILE A 348 -1.63 -39.18 -14.02
CA ILE A 348 -0.18 -38.96 -14.20
C ILE A 348 0.55 -40.32 -14.07
N PRO A 349 1.30 -40.76 -15.09
CA PRO A 349 2.04 -42.01 -15.03
C PRO A 349 3.05 -42.03 -13.88
N THR A 350 3.21 -43.19 -13.24
CA THR A 350 4.19 -43.37 -12.16
C THR A 350 5.62 -43.02 -12.59
N GLU A 351 5.98 -43.27 -13.86
CA GLU A 351 7.30 -42.91 -14.39
C GLU A 351 7.54 -41.39 -14.40
N ASP A 352 6.51 -40.60 -14.71
CA ASP A 352 6.58 -39.14 -14.66
C ASP A 352 6.68 -38.63 -13.22
N ILE A 353 5.94 -39.23 -12.28
CA ILE A 353 6.04 -38.92 -10.85
C ILE A 353 7.48 -39.17 -10.36
N LEU A 354 8.05 -40.33 -10.67
CA LEU A 354 9.42 -40.68 -10.29
C LEU A 354 10.46 -39.79 -10.98
N ARG A 355 10.21 -39.36 -12.22
CA ARG A 355 11.07 -38.39 -12.93
C ARG A 355 11.05 -37.03 -12.22
N LYS A 356 9.87 -36.49 -11.91
CA LYS A 356 9.70 -35.23 -11.17
C LYS A 356 10.38 -35.27 -9.80
N GLN A 357 10.20 -36.34 -9.04
CA GLN A 357 10.84 -36.52 -7.73
C GLN A 357 12.36 -36.63 -7.82
N ARG A 358 12.91 -37.31 -8.84
CA ARG A 358 14.36 -37.35 -9.10
C ARG A 358 14.93 -35.96 -9.39
N LEU A 359 14.23 -35.16 -10.19
CA LEU A 359 14.61 -33.77 -10.41
C LEU A 359 14.58 -32.99 -9.09
N LEU A 360 13.47 -33.05 -8.35
CA LEU A 360 13.30 -32.38 -7.05
C LEU A 360 14.34 -32.78 -6.00
N ALA A 361 14.95 -33.96 -6.12
CA ALA A 361 16.04 -34.39 -5.25
C ALA A 361 17.36 -33.64 -5.49
N ASN A 362 17.51 -32.92 -6.61
CA ASN A 362 18.72 -32.16 -6.95
C ASN A 362 18.99 -31.06 -5.90
N PRO A 363 20.13 -31.11 -5.17
CA PRO A 363 20.48 -30.12 -4.16
C PRO A 363 20.56 -28.68 -4.69
N SER A 364 21.08 -28.48 -5.90
CA SER A 364 21.23 -27.15 -6.50
C SER A 364 19.88 -26.47 -6.70
N MET A 365 18.85 -27.22 -7.07
CA MET A 365 17.50 -26.69 -7.23
C MET A 365 16.86 -26.30 -5.90
N LYS A 366 17.03 -27.13 -4.86
CA LYS A 366 16.57 -26.78 -3.52
C LYS A 366 17.27 -25.52 -3.01
N GLN A 367 18.57 -25.44 -3.22
CA GLN A 367 19.40 -24.31 -2.81
C GLN A 367 18.97 -23.01 -3.47
N ALA A 368 18.67 -23.03 -4.76
CA ALA A 368 18.21 -21.86 -5.52
C ALA A 368 16.89 -21.24 -4.99
N MET A 369 16.11 -21.98 -4.20
CA MET A 369 14.89 -21.48 -3.55
C MET A 369 15.13 -20.84 -2.17
N LEU A 370 16.35 -20.95 -1.63
CA LEU A 370 16.63 -20.67 -0.23
C LEU A 370 17.59 -19.50 -0.02
N PHE A 371 17.47 -18.88 1.16
CA PHE A 371 18.37 -17.81 1.63
C PHE A 371 19.21 -18.31 2.83
N PRO A 372 20.17 -19.24 2.63
CA PRO A 372 20.98 -19.82 3.69
C PRO A 372 21.89 -18.78 4.36
N GLN A 373 22.24 -18.99 5.63
CA GLN A 373 23.22 -18.16 6.34
C GLN A 373 24.45 -19.01 6.73
N PRO A 374 25.66 -18.71 6.21
CA PRO A 374 25.96 -17.68 5.22
C PRO A 374 25.38 -18.00 3.84
N ALA A 375 25.31 -16.98 2.97
CA ALA A 375 24.93 -17.18 1.57
C ALA A 375 25.91 -18.13 0.88
N GLN A 376 25.41 -18.91 -0.07
CA GLN A 376 26.14 -19.98 -0.75
C GLN A 376 25.88 -19.92 -2.25
N ALA A 377 26.87 -20.29 -3.06
CA ALA A 377 26.74 -20.28 -4.52
C ALA A 377 25.46 -20.99 -5.00
N GLY A 378 24.78 -20.40 -5.97
CA GLY A 378 23.55 -20.94 -6.55
C GLY A 378 22.28 -20.75 -5.70
N ASP A 379 22.38 -20.18 -4.50
CA ASP A 379 21.22 -19.88 -3.65
C ASP A 379 20.34 -18.74 -4.19
N ALA A 380 19.19 -18.48 -3.56
CA ALA A 380 18.26 -17.44 -4.00
C ALA A 380 18.91 -16.04 -4.05
N PHE A 381 19.91 -15.76 -3.19
CA PHE A 381 20.66 -14.51 -3.25
C PHE A 381 21.51 -14.43 -4.52
N HIS A 382 22.23 -15.50 -4.87
CA HIS A 382 23.00 -15.55 -6.11
C HIS A 382 22.10 -15.51 -7.35
N GLN A 383 20.91 -16.12 -7.31
CA GLN A 383 19.95 -16.01 -8.41
C GLN A 383 19.46 -14.57 -8.63
N ILE A 384 19.28 -13.78 -7.55
CA ILE A 384 19.00 -12.34 -7.66
C ILE A 384 20.17 -11.61 -8.33
N LEU A 385 21.41 -11.88 -7.91
CA LEU A 385 22.60 -11.27 -8.52
C LEU A 385 22.72 -11.62 -10.01
N ASN A 386 22.44 -12.87 -10.39
CA ASN A 386 22.42 -13.31 -11.78
C ASN A 386 21.35 -12.56 -12.59
N GLY A 387 20.15 -12.37 -12.01
CA GLY A 387 19.08 -11.58 -12.63
C GLY A 387 19.44 -10.11 -12.82
N LEU A 388 20.20 -9.52 -11.89
CA LEU A 388 20.74 -8.16 -12.02
C LEU A 388 21.85 -8.08 -13.08
N ALA A 389 22.73 -9.08 -13.13
CA ALA A 389 23.82 -9.12 -14.10
C ALA A 389 23.33 -9.30 -15.54
N ARG A 390 22.27 -10.08 -15.77
CA ARG A 390 21.63 -10.24 -17.09
C ARG A 390 21.03 -8.94 -17.65
N LYS A 391 20.86 -7.93 -16.81
CA LYS A 391 20.37 -6.60 -17.20
C LYS A 391 21.49 -5.62 -17.53
N LEU A 392 22.74 -6.08 -17.54
CA LEU A 392 23.92 -5.30 -17.92
C LEU A 392 24.41 -5.65 -19.33
N PRO A 393 25.07 -4.71 -20.03
CA PRO A 393 25.24 -3.30 -19.65
C PRO A 393 23.91 -2.54 -19.69
N HIS A 394 23.81 -1.45 -18.91
CA HIS A 394 22.65 -0.57 -18.95
C HIS A 394 22.44 0.00 -20.36
N GLY A 395 21.19 0.03 -20.81
CA GLY A 395 20.82 0.68 -22.08
C GLY A 395 21.07 2.19 -22.08
N GLU A 396 21.16 2.81 -23.26
CA GLU A 396 21.40 4.26 -23.39
C GLU A 396 20.27 5.13 -22.78
N ASP A 397 19.09 4.57 -22.58
CA ASP A 397 17.90 5.19 -21.99
C ASP A 397 17.89 5.20 -20.45
N VAL A 398 18.83 4.49 -19.82
CA VAL A 398 18.96 4.44 -18.36
C VAL A 398 19.41 5.78 -17.78
N PHE A 399 20.36 6.44 -18.43
CA PHE A 399 20.95 7.69 -17.93
C PHE A 399 20.28 8.92 -18.54
N LEU A 400 19.96 9.90 -17.69
CA LEU A 400 19.39 11.16 -18.13
C LEU A 400 20.46 12.01 -18.84
N LYS A 401 20.10 12.63 -19.97
CA LYS A 401 20.97 13.61 -20.62
C LYS A 401 21.10 14.86 -19.72
N PRO A 402 22.24 15.58 -19.74
CA PRO A 402 22.40 16.82 -18.99
C PRO A 402 21.26 17.81 -19.27
N GLY A 403 20.54 18.24 -18.24
CA GLY A 403 19.38 19.14 -18.35
C GLY A 403 18.04 18.47 -18.70
N GLN A 404 18.03 17.16 -18.98
CA GLN A 404 16.82 16.38 -19.14
C GLN A 404 16.27 16.02 -17.76
N LEU A 405 15.27 16.77 -17.31
CA LEU A 405 14.31 16.28 -16.32
C LEU A 405 13.23 15.56 -17.11
N MET A 406 12.99 14.27 -16.86
CA MET A 406 11.78 13.65 -17.39
C MET A 406 10.58 14.37 -16.78
N LYS A 407 9.61 14.73 -17.61
CA LYS A 407 8.45 15.58 -17.27
C LYS A 407 7.55 15.04 -16.13
N ASN A 408 7.91 13.94 -15.47
CA ASN A 408 6.98 13.16 -14.65
C ASN A 408 7.28 13.04 -13.15
N VAL A 409 8.23 13.77 -12.56
CA VAL A 409 8.39 13.70 -11.08
C VAL A 409 8.33 15.05 -10.36
N ASN A 410 8.75 16.15 -10.98
CA ASN A 410 8.76 17.45 -10.28
C ASN A 410 7.51 18.34 -10.49
N HIS A 411 6.68 18.08 -11.51
CA HIS A 411 5.37 18.76 -11.66
C HIS A 411 4.19 17.99 -11.07
N CYS A 412 4.42 16.74 -10.66
CA CYS A 412 3.37 15.86 -10.16
C CYS A 412 3.23 15.88 -8.64
N ALA A 413 4.25 16.24 -7.85
CA ALA A 413 4.07 16.34 -6.40
C ALA A 413 2.99 17.35 -6.00
N LEU A 414 2.90 18.48 -6.71
CA LEU A 414 1.84 19.49 -6.53
C LEU A 414 0.50 19.06 -7.15
N CYS A 415 0.48 18.38 -8.29
CA CYS A 415 -0.77 17.90 -8.91
C CYS A 415 -1.38 16.71 -8.18
N TRP A 416 -0.57 15.77 -7.66
CA TRP A 416 -1.05 14.66 -6.83
C TRP A 416 -1.46 15.14 -5.44
N LEU A 417 -0.75 16.11 -4.84
CA LEU A 417 -1.22 16.77 -3.63
C LEU A 417 -2.55 17.51 -3.89
N TYR A 418 -2.72 18.13 -5.06
CA TYR A 418 -3.97 18.78 -5.46
C TYR A 418 -5.09 17.76 -5.71
N VAL A 419 -4.82 16.62 -6.36
CA VAL A 419 -5.81 15.55 -6.60
C VAL A 419 -6.19 14.86 -5.30
N ASP A 420 -5.23 14.57 -4.41
CA ASP A 420 -5.49 14.00 -3.08
C ASP A 420 -6.33 14.98 -2.25
N ILE A 421 -5.98 16.28 -2.22
CA ILE A 421 -6.76 17.33 -1.55
C ILE A 421 -8.18 17.47 -2.13
N VAL A 422 -8.34 17.45 -3.46
CA VAL A 422 -9.66 17.56 -4.12
C VAL A 422 -10.50 16.31 -3.89
N MET A 423 -9.91 15.12 -3.86
CA MET A 423 -10.58 13.85 -3.56
C MET A 423 -10.99 13.75 -2.09
N GLU A 424 -10.15 14.26 -1.17
CA GLU A 424 -10.50 14.39 0.25
C GLU A 424 -11.66 15.40 0.45
N ILE A 425 -11.66 16.53 -0.28
CA ILE A 425 -12.75 17.53 -0.26
C ILE A 425 -14.06 16.96 -0.85
N ALA A 426 -13.98 16.18 -1.92
CA ALA A 426 -15.14 15.52 -2.55
C ALA A 426 -15.75 14.43 -1.67
N ARG A 427 -14.93 13.74 -0.85
CA ARG A 427 -15.43 12.80 0.19
C ARG A 427 -16.04 13.51 1.39
N PHE A 428 -15.59 14.72 1.73
CA PHE A 428 -16.10 15.50 2.86
C PHE A 428 -17.48 16.13 2.62
N LYS A 429 -17.94 16.22 1.37
CA LYS A 429 -19.27 16.75 1.04
C LYS A 429 -20.02 15.74 0.17
N SER A 430 -21.03 15.09 0.72
CA SER A 430 -21.92 14.13 0.06
C SER A 430 -22.76 14.71 -1.11
N TYR A 431 -22.12 15.29 -2.13
CA TYR A 431 -22.81 15.76 -3.33
C TYR A 431 -23.02 14.61 -4.31
N ARG A 432 -24.29 14.37 -4.66
CA ARG A 432 -24.65 13.71 -5.93
C ARG A 432 -24.28 14.67 -7.05
N LEU A 433 -23.34 14.28 -7.90
CA LEU A 433 -22.96 15.01 -9.11
C LEU A 433 -23.75 14.43 -10.30
N SER A 434 -24.90 15.02 -10.59
CA SER A 434 -25.49 14.95 -11.92
C SER A 434 -24.92 16.10 -12.74
N ASP A 435 -23.79 15.89 -13.41
CA ASP A 435 -23.29 16.65 -14.59
C ASP A 435 -21.90 16.12 -15.02
N GLU A 436 -21.74 14.79 -15.10
CA GLU A 436 -20.48 14.15 -15.52
C GLU A 436 -20.18 14.27 -17.03
N PHE A 437 -21.01 14.91 -17.84
CA PHE A 437 -20.84 14.87 -19.29
C PHE A 437 -19.87 15.91 -19.88
N TYR A 438 -19.56 17.02 -19.17
CA TYR A 438 -18.70 18.09 -19.71
C TYR A 438 -17.24 18.00 -19.27
N PHE A 439 -16.94 17.46 -18.09
CA PHE A 439 -15.56 17.43 -17.57
C PHE A 439 -14.72 16.29 -18.18
N PHE A 440 -15.37 15.18 -18.56
CA PHE A 440 -14.72 14.07 -19.27
C PHE A 440 -14.38 14.41 -20.73
N GLU A 441 -15.02 15.39 -21.35
CA GLU A 441 -14.74 15.79 -22.74
C GLU A 441 -13.44 16.63 -22.86
N LEU A 442 -13.07 17.37 -21.82
CA LEU A 442 -11.85 18.19 -21.79
C LEU A 442 -10.56 17.38 -21.58
N LEU A 443 -10.66 16.22 -20.94
CA LEU A 443 -9.54 15.28 -20.76
C LEU A 443 -9.42 14.26 -21.91
N ARG A 444 -10.44 14.14 -22.77
CA ARG A 444 -10.46 13.18 -23.90
C ARG A 444 -9.72 13.69 -25.15
N HIS A 445 -9.46 14.99 -25.26
CA HIS A 445 -8.60 15.55 -26.30
C HIS A 445 -7.25 15.99 -25.72
N GLY A 446 -6.26 15.09 -25.78
CA GLY A 446 -4.88 15.33 -25.36
C GLY A 446 -4.17 16.44 -26.15
N GLY A 447 -4.45 17.69 -25.80
CA GLY A 447 -3.77 18.87 -26.31
C GLY A 447 -2.83 19.48 -25.25
N ALA A 448 -1.53 19.44 -25.51
CA ALA A 448 -0.52 20.11 -24.68
C ALA A 448 -0.79 21.63 -24.60
N LEU A 449 -0.84 22.19 -23.38
CA LEU A 449 -0.86 23.64 -23.13
C LEU A 449 0.36 24.30 -23.79
N LYS A 450 0.15 25.39 -24.55
CA LYS A 450 1.18 26.05 -25.37
C LYS A 450 1.82 27.22 -24.62
N GLN A 451 3.06 27.51 -24.99
CA GLN A 451 3.95 28.53 -24.41
C GLN A 451 3.40 29.98 -24.44
N SER A 452 2.37 30.26 -25.25
CA SER A 452 1.67 31.55 -25.29
C SER A 452 0.91 31.87 -24.00
N ASP A 453 0.54 30.85 -23.22
CA ASP A 453 -0.27 31.02 -22.02
C ASP A 453 0.58 31.46 -20.80
N CYS A 454 1.91 31.31 -20.89
CA CYS A 454 2.86 31.75 -19.86
C CYS A 454 3.31 33.22 -20.00
N GLN A 455 3.17 33.84 -21.17
CA GLN A 455 3.61 35.23 -21.38
C GLN A 455 2.65 36.24 -20.74
N PHE A 456 1.35 35.91 -20.67
CA PHE A 456 0.33 36.70 -19.98
C PHE A 456 0.61 36.85 -18.47
N LEU A 457 1.27 35.86 -17.85
CA LEU A 457 1.61 35.87 -16.42
C LEU A 457 2.89 36.67 -16.11
N LYS A 458 3.76 36.93 -17.09
CA LYS A 458 4.98 37.73 -16.91
C LYS A 458 4.70 39.23 -16.96
N ASP A 459 3.79 39.67 -17.84
CA ASP A 459 3.53 41.10 -18.05
C ASP A 459 2.75 41.74 -16.87
N LEU A 460 2.06 40.92 -16.06
CA LEU A 460 1.40 41.36 -14.82
C LEU A 460 2.38 41.64 -13.65
N GLY A 461 3.59 41.10 -13.69
CA GLY A 461 4.57 41.22 -12.60
C GLY A 461 5.34 42.54 -12.57
N THR A 462 5.40 43.28 -13.67
CA THR A 462 6.29 44.46 -13.80
C THR A 462 5.63 45.79 -13.43
N MET A 463 4.31 45.84 -13.20
CA MET A 463 3.59 47.08 -12.83
C MET A 463 3.46 47.34 -11.32
N ALA A 464 3.95 46.47 -10.43
CA ALA A 464 3.70 46.53 -8.99
C ALA A 464 4.81 47.18 -8.13
N THR A 465 5.86 47.77 -8.72
CA THR A 465 7.06 48.26 -7.99
C THR A 465 7.22 49.78 -7.88
N MET A 466 6.16 50.58 -8.06
CA MET A 466 6.22 52.02 -7.76
C MET A 466 5.06 52.45 -6.87
N THR A 467 5.31 52.59 -5.55
CA THR A 467 4.88 53.68 -4.64
C THR A 467 4.89 53.22 -3.17
N SER A 468 5.91 53.62 -2.39
CA SER A 468 5.75 54.18 -1.03
C SER A 468 7.10 54.66 -0.47
N GLU A 469 7.44 55.93 -0.74
CA GLU A 469 8.28 56.73 0.16
C GLU A 469 7.33 57.70 0.89
N GLN A 470 7.31 57.66 2.24
CA GLN A 470 7.41 58.82 3.14
C GLN A 470 6.91 58.53 4.57
N MET A 471 7.67 59.11 5.52
CA MET A 471 7.42 59.35 6.96
C MET A 471 7.84 58.28 7.98
N GLY A 472 8.85 58.66 8.79
CA GLY A 472 9.33 57.97 9.99
C GLY A 472 8.80 58.56 11.31
N PRO A 473 9.60 58.61 12.40
CA PRO A 473 9.48 57.77 13.60
C PRO A 473 9.25 58.58 14.92
N PRO A 474 9.10 57.99 16.13
CA PRO A 474 10.24 57.58 17.01
C PRO A 474 9.91 56.35 17.94
N GLY A 475 10.75 55.72 18.77
CA GLY A 475 12.14 55.86 19.18
C GLY A 475 12.50 54.82 20.30
N SER A 476 13.75 54.31 20.26
CA SER A 476 14.65 53.79 21.31
C SER A 476 14.18 52.95 22.52
N ALA A 477 14.73 51.72 22.67
CA ALA A 477 15.68 51.33 23.73
C ALA A 477 16.16 49.86 23.57
N SER A 478 17.41 49.59 23.97
CA SER A 478 18.12 48.29 24.04
C SER A 478 18.86 48.21 25.41
N PRO A 479 19.61 47.16 25.81
CA PRO A 479 19.71 45.73 25.43
C PRO A 479 19.71 44.78 26.68
N THR A 480 19.74 43.44 26.50
CA THR A 480 20.73 42.47 27.10
C THR A 480 20.27 41.00 27.23
N ASN A 481 21.26 40.12 27.01
CA ASN A 481 21.41 38.66 27.18
C ASN A 481 20.65 37.94 28.32
N HIS A 482 20.20 36.69 28.06
CA HIS A 482 20.72 35.42 28.64
C HIS A 482 19.75 34.24 28.41
N GLN A 483 20.27 33.11 27.89
CA GLN A 483 19.73 31.74 28.07
C GLN A 483 20.37 31.13 29.35
N PRO A 484 19.82 30.08 30.03
CA PRO A 484 19.32 28.82 29.45
C PRO A 484 18.13 28.09 30.15
N LEU A 485 17.68 27.02 29.46
CA LEU A 485 16.78 25.89 29.80
C LEU A 485 16.18 25.72 31.21
N ALA A 486 14.87 25.40 31.24
CA ALA A 486 14.30 24.39 32.14
C ALA A 486 13.26 23.53 31.36
N LEU A 487 13.42 22.21 31.43
CA LEU A 487 12.45 21.19 31.00
C LEU A 487 11.37 21.05 32.08
N ALA A 488 10.09 21.09 31.72
CA ALA A 488 9.02 20.48 32.51
C ALA A 488 7.77 20.19 31.65
N GLN A 489 7.46 18.89 31.57
CA GLN A 489 6.13 18.24 31.58
C GLN A 489 4.99 18.80 30.73
N ASP A 490 4.69 18.05 29.66
CA ASP A 490 3.42 17.34 29.41
C ASP A 490 2.16 17.92 30.07
N ASP A 491 1.24 18.44 29.24
CA ASP A 491 -0.21 18.37 29.45
C ASP A 491 -0.91 18.58 28.10
N SER A 492 -1.52 17.52 27.58
CA SER A 492 -2.42 17.55 26.43
C SER A 492 -3.56 18.53 26.72
N THR A 493 -3.64 19.62 25.96
CA THR A 493 -4.63 20.68 26.21
C THR A 493 -6.00 20.25 25.66
N ILE A 494 -6.80 19.64 26.52
CA ILE A 494 -8.24 19.42 26.30
C ILE A 494 -8.92 20.80 26.20
N ILE A 495 -9.57 21.10 25.08
CA ILE A 495 -10.39 22.31 24.93
C ILE A 495 -11.77 22.02 25.53
N ARG A 496 -12.00 22.50 26.76
CA ARG A 496 -13.32 22.47 27.40
C ARG A 496 -14.22 23.56 26.81
N ILE A 497 -15.41 23.19 26.36
CA ILE A 497 -16.43 24.17 25.94
C ILE A 497 -17.11 24.72 27.21
N PRO A 498 -17.10 26.04 27.43
CA PRO A 498 -17.73 26.64 28.60
C PRO A 498 -19.24 26.39 28.62
N PHE A 499 -19.79 26.02 29.77
CA PHE A 499 -21.23 25.76 29.96
C PHE A 499 -22.09 27.01 29.72
N ARG A 500 -21.50 28.20 29.84
CA ARG A 500 -22.12 29.44 29.43
C ARG A 500 -22.59 29.42 27.98
N ALA A 501 -21.71 29.02 27.04
CA ALA A 501 -22.05 28.97 25.62
C ALA A 501 -23.18 27.95 25.32
N ILE A 502 -23.28 26.90 26.14
CA ILE A 502 -24.35 25.91 26.06
C ILE A 502 -25.67 26.49 26.57
N LEU A 503 -25.66 27.21 27.69
CA LEU A 503 -26.86 27.85 28.23
C LEU A 503 -27.42 28.91 27.28
N ASP A 504 -26.55 29.76 26.71
CA ASP A 504 -26.98 30.81 25.77
C ASP A 504 -27.66 30.22 24.52
N PHE A 505 -27.14 29.09 24.03
CA PHE A 505 -27.76 28.35 22.93
C PHE A 505 -29.14 27.78 23.32
N VAL A 506 -29.26 27.19 24.52
CA VAL A 506 -30.53 26.67 25.03
C VAL A 506 -31.57 27.78 25.17
N LEU A 507 -31.19 28.95 25.70
CA LEU A 507 -32.10 30.08 25.85
C LEU A 507 -32.57 30.63 24.50
N ALA A 508 -31.67 30.75 23.52
CA ALA A 508 -32.01 31.19 22.18
C ALA A 508 -33.03 30.26 21.48
N GLU A 509 -32.87 28.94 21.61
CA GLU A 509 -33.82 27.96 21.06
C GLU A 509 -35.19 28.02 21.75
N LEU A 510 -35.23 28.40 23.02
CA LEU A 510 -36.49 28.64 23.76
C LEU A 510 -37.10 30.01 23.46
N GLY A 511 -36.47 30.82 22.60
CA GLY A 511 -36.91 32.17 22.26
C GLY A 511 -36.75 33.16 23.41
N ILE A 512 -35.87 32.86 24.36
CA ILE A 512 -35.59 33.68 25.54
C ILE A 512 -34.35 34.53 25.26
N PRO A 513 -34.36 35.83 25.60
CA PRO A 513 -33.18 36.68 25.50
C PRO A 513 -31.99 36.12 26.28
N GLU A 514 -30.78 36.45 25.83
CA GLU A 514 -29.53 36.00 26.45
C GLU A 514 -29.49 36.31 27.95
N ALA A 515 -28.90 35.39 28.73
CA ALA A 515 -28.84 35.55 30.18
C ALA A 515 -27.81 36.60 30.60
N GLU A 516 -28.13 37.34 31.65
CA GLU A 516 -27.22 38.30 32.26
C GLU A 516 -26.43 37.67 33.39
N TYR A 517 -25.11 37.79 33.32
CA TYR A 517 -24.18 37.24 34.31
C TYR A 517 -23.68 38.34 35.24
N HIS A 518 -24.08 38.26 36.50
CA HIS A 518 -23.74 39.23 37.52
C HIS A 518 -22.65 38.68 38.44
N ARG A 519 -21.51 39.38 38.46
CA ARG A 519 -20.32 39.00 39.20
C ARG A 519 -20.23 39.77 40.51
N GLU A 520 -20.10 39.03 41.62
CA GLU A 520 -19.88 39.61 42.94
C GLU A 520 -18.60 39.03 43.58
N ILE A 521 -17.81 39.92 44.20
CA ILE A 521 -16.55 39.57 44.88
C ILE A 521 -16.76 39.58 46.39
N PHE A 522 -16.34 38.50 47.03
CA PHE A 522 -16.47 38.26 48.47
C PHE A 522 -15.09 38.21 49.16
N TYR A 523 -15.11 38.27 50.49
CA TYR A 523 -13.90 38.26 51.32
C TYR A 523 -12.99 37.06 51.01
N GLY A 524 -11.70 37.33 50.81
CA GLY A 524 -10.72 36.31 50.40
C GLY A 524 -10.59 36.13 48.88
N ASN A 525 -10.98 37.12 48.08
CA ASN A 525 -10.86 37.14 46.62
C ASN A 525 -11.65 36.03 45.91
N LYS A 526 -12.72 35.54 46.55
CA LYS A 526 -13.65 34.57 45.97
C LYS A 526 -14.75 35.30 45.23
N ILE A 527 -15.17 34.72 44.12
CA ILE A 527 -16.10 35.28 43.16
C ILE A 527 -17.28 34.32 43.06
N CYS A 528 -18.49 34.87 43.08
CA CYS A 528 -19.70 34.14 42.77
C CYS A 528 -20.36 34.84 41.59
N VAL A 529 -20.74 34.06 40.58
CA VAL A 529 -21.49 34.56 39.44
C VAL A 529 -22.93 34.09 39.55
N THR A 530 -23.86 35.02 39.34
CA THR A 530 -25.30 34.76 39.32
C THR A 530 -25.84 35.00 37.92
N VAL A 531 -26.51 33.98 37.37
CA VAL A 531 -27.15 34.03 36.05
C VAL A 531 -28.60 34.45 36.22
N LEU A 532 -29.02 35.46 35.46
CA LEU A 532 -30.38 36.00 35.46
C LEU A 532 -30.98 35.96 34.05
N PHE A 533 -32.20 35.45 33.92
CA PHE A 533 -32.93 35.46 32.64
C PHE A 533 -34.44 35.40 32.83
N ASP A 534 -35.17 35.86 31.82
CA ASP A 534 -36.64 35.91 31.80
C ASP A 534 -37.21 34.60 31.24
N ALA A 535 -37.81 33.79 32.11
CA ALA A 535 -38.40 32.50 31.76
C ALA A 535 -39.93 32.58 31.61
N SER A 536 -40.51 33.78 31.46
CA SER A 536 -41.96 34.01 31.36
C SER A 536 -42.64 33.27 30.21
N THR A 537 -41.89 32.94 29.15
CA THR A 537 -42.37 32.17 28.00
C THR A 537 -42.49 30.67 28.31
N ILE A 538 -41.95 30.19 29.43
CA ILE A 538 -41.91 28.77 29.79
C ILE A 538 -43.02 28.42 30.80
N LYS A 539 -43.90 27.51 30.39
CA LYS A 539 -45.10 27.14 31.16
C LYS A 539 -44.73 26.36 32.43
N GLY A 540 -44.85 26.99 33.59
CA GLY A 540 -44.58 26.38 34.90
C GLY A 540 -43.30 26.88 35.58
N ALA A 541 -42.48 27.68 34.88
CA ALA A 541 -41.31 28.33 35.45
C ALA A 541 -41.66 29.68 36.13
N PRO A 542 -40.87 30.12 37.12
CA PRO A 542 -40.93 31.49 37.62
C PRO A 542 -40.61 32.50 36.51
N THR A 543 -41.29 33.65 36.50
CA THR A 543 -41.15 34.69 35.46
C THR A 543 -39.71 35.17 35.29
N HIS A 544 -38.97 35.32 36.40
CA HIS A 544 -37.56 35.65 36.39
C HIS A 544 -36.79 34.59 37.18
N MET A 545 -35.78 34.02 36.54
CA MET A 545 -34.88 33.08 37.17
C MET A 545 -33.58 33.78 37.55
N SER A 546 -33.09 33.51 38.76
CA SER A 546 -31.85 34.05 39.32
C SER A 546 -31.11 32.92 40.03
N ILE A 547 -29.99 32.47 39.47
CA ILE A 547 -29.30 31.26 39.93
C ILE A 547 -27.81 31.56 40.13
N SER A 548 -27.36 31.39 41.37
CA SER A 548 -25.97 31.62 41.75
C SER A 548 -25.13 30.34 41.63
N GLY A 549 -23.96 30.48 41.04
CA GLY A 549 -22.92 29.47 40.97
C GLY A 549 -22.26 29.18 42.32
N THR A 550 -21.11 28.52 42.27
CA THR A 550 -20.29 28.29 43.46
C THR A 550 -19.26 29.41 43.64
N TYR A 551 -18.90 29.69 44.88
CA TYR A 551 -17.81 30.61 45.19
C TYR A 551 -16.46 30.01 44.77
N SER A 552 -15.79 30.64 43.82
CA SER A 552 -14.49 30.21 43.29
C SER A 552 -13.49 31.37 43.26
N THR A 553 -12.19 31.09 43.31
CA THR A 553 -11.15 32.12 43.04
C THR A 553 -10.83 32.25 41.55
N ASP A 554 -11.49 31.44 40.72
CA ASP A 554 -11.35 31.38 39.27
C ASP A 554 -12.69 31.78 38.63
N ASP A 555 -12.66 32.85 37.83
CA ASP A 555 -13.82 33.46 37.20
C ASP A 555 -14.52 32.50 36.23
N GLU A 556 -13.77 31.73 35.44
CA GLU A 556 -14.34 30.80 34.44
C GLU A 556 -15.09 29.66 35.15
N VAL A 557 -14.52 29.13 36.23
CA VAL A 557 -15.15 28.07 37.02
C VAL A 557 -16.42 28.58 37.73
N ALA A 558 -16.42 29.82 38.22
CA ALA A 558 -17.59 30.42 38.85
C ALA A 558 -18.73 30.63 37.84
N GLU A 559 -18.42 31.11 36.63
CA GLU A 559 -19.38 31.30 35.54
C GLU A 559 -19.98 29.97 35.05
N ASP A 560 -19.13 28.98 34.77
CA ASP A 560 -19.57 27.69 34.24
C ASP A 560 -20.45 26.93 35.24
N THR A 561 -20.14 27.00 36.52
CA THR A 561 -20.96 26.34 37.54
C THR A 561 -22.31 27.04 37.71
N ALA A 562 -22.37 28.35 37.51
CA ALA A 562 -23.63 29.09 37.53
C ALA A 562 -24.50 28.73 36.31
N ALA A 563 -23.89 28.64 35.12
CA ALA A 563 -24.57 28.25 33.89
C ALA A 563 -25.10 26.81 33.94
N LEU A 564 -24.31 25.86 34.45
CA LEU A 564 -24.72 24.47 34.61
C LEU A 564 -25.94 24.31 35.53
N LYS A 565 -25.93 24.99 36.69
CA LYS A 565 -27.08 24.98 37.62
C LYS A 565 -28.34 25.61 37.01
N ALA A 566 -28.16 26.62 36.16
CA ALA A 566 -29.28 27.21 35.44
C ALA A 566 -29.90 26.24 34.43
N ILE A 567 -29.08 25.46 33.72
CA ILE A 567 -29.55 24.38 32.85
C ILE A 567 -30.32 23.34 33.67
N GLU A 568 -29.76 22.83 34.77
CA GLU A 568 -30.45 21.84 35.63
C GLU A 568 -31.79 22.35 36.17
N SER A 569 -31.88 23.64 36.50
CA SER A 569 -33.14 24.25 36.95
C SER A 569 -34.19 24.32 35.84
N LEU A 570 -33.78 24.55 34.59
CA LEU A 570 -34.67 24.49 33.42
C LEU A 570 -35.17 23.06 33.17
N GLU A 571 -34.29 22.06 33.32
CA GLU A 571 -34.68 20.66 33.14
C GLU A 571 -35.71 20.22 34.19
N THR A 572 -35.52 20.64 35.44
CA THR A 572 -36.35 20.22 36.57
C THR A 572 -37.67 21.00 36.70
N THR A 573 -37.65 22.33 36.50
CA THR A 573 -38.80 23.20 36.77
C THR A 573 -39.68 23.40 35.54
N ALA A 574 -39.07 23.38 34.35
CA ALA A 574 -39.75 23.60 33.08
C ALA A 574 -39.92 22.32 32.23
N ASN A 575 -39.42 21.18 32.71
CA ASN A 575 -39.44 19.89 32.00
C ASN A 575 -38.83 19.97 30.58
N VAL A 576 -37.85 20.86 30.40
CA VAL A 576 -37.05 20.99 29.18
C VAL A 576 -36.02 19.88 29.21
N VAL A 577 -36.16 18.85 28.38
CA VAL A 577 -35.18 17.76 28.32
C VAL A 577 -34.23 18.01 27.16
N ILE A 578 -32.95 18.27 27.45
CA ILE A 578 -31.92 18.35 26.42
C ILE A 578 -31.68 16.92 25.89
N ARG A 579 -32.22 16.60 24.71
CA ARG A 579 -32.03 15.31 24.04
C ARG A 579 -31.06 15.46 22.88
N ASP A 580 -30.39 14.36 22.53
CA ASP A 580 -29.32 14.27 21.53
C ASP A 580 -27.95 14.90 21.89
N TYR A 581 -27.74 15.21 23.18
CA TYR A 581 -26.41 15.48 23.73
C TYR A 581 -25.72 14.16 24.13
N SER A 582 -24.92 13.57 23.23
CA SER A 582 -24.21 12.31 23.49
C SER A 582 -22.75 12.59 23.84
N TYR A 583 -22.42 12.48 25.14
CA TYR A 583 -21.06 12.52 25.66
C TYR A 583 -20.13 11.53 24.92
N ASP A 584 -20.64 10.35 24.55
CA ASP A 584 -19.89 9.34 23.79
C ASP A 584 -19.65 9.70 22.32
N LYS A 585 -20.45 10.58 21.72
CA LYS A 585 -20.18 11.15 20.40
C LYS A 585 -19.17 12.28 20.49
N LEU A 586 -19.25 13.12 21.52
CA LEU A 586 -18.30 14.22 21.73
C LEU A 586 -16.90 13.68 22.03
N LYS A 587 -16.81 12.68 22.90
CA LYS A 587 -15.56 11.99 23.22
C LYS A 587 -14.94 11.25 22.02
N ARG A 588 -15.77 10.66 21.15
CA ARG A 588 -15.29 10.06 19.89
C ARG A 588 -14.79 11.11 18.89
N LEU A 589 -15.47 12.24 18.79
CA LEU A 589 -15.03 13.36 17.95
C LEU A 589 -13.76 14.03 18.50
N GLU A 590 -13.61 14.05 19.82
CA GLU A 590 -12.43 14.54 20.53
C GLU A 590 -11.22 13.61 20.28
N GLU A 591 -11.38 12.29 20.44
CA GLU A 591 -10.36 11.28 20.12
C GLU A 591 -9.97 11.28 18.63
N GLU A 592 -10.94 11.51 17.74
CA GLU A 592 -10.72 11.60 16.29
C GLU A 592 -10.06 12.93 15.88
N SER A 593 -10.39 14.03 16.57
CA SER A 593 -9.76 15.34 16.43
C SER A 593 -8.33 15.36 16.98
N GLU A 594 -8.05 14.71 18.11
CA GLU A 594 -6.69 14.50 18.63
C GLU A 594 -5.84 13.71 17.64
N ARG A 595 -6.38 12.64 17.06
CA ARG A 595 -5.70 11.84 16.05
C ARG A 595 -5.44 12.60 14.75
N LEU A 596 -6.33 13.52 14.39
CA LEU A 596 -6.16 14.42 13.24
C LEU A 596 -5.17 15.56 13.54
N MET A 597 -5.15 16.07 14.76
CA MET A 597 -4.21 17.09 15.21
C MET A 597 -2.79 16.56 15.34
N GLU A 598 -2.58 15.33 15.83
CA GLU A 598 -1.27 14.65 15.77
C GLU A 598 -0.77 14.49 14.32
N GLN A 599 -1.69 14.17 13.39
CA GLN A 599 -1.36 14.06 11.97
C GLN A 599 -1.09 15.42 11.31
N LEU A 600 -1.72 16.50 11.80
CA LEU A 600 -1.51 17.87 11.33
C LEU A 600 -0.24 18.50 11.93
N GLU A 601 0.09 18.24 13.19
CA GLU A 601 1.33 18.70 13.84
C GLU A 601 2.58 18.05 13.22
N GLU A 602 2.52 16.76 12.84
CA GLU A 602 3.57 16.12 12.04
C GLU A 602 3.74 16.77 10.65
N ALA A 603 2.69 17.41 10.12
CA ALA A 603 2.72 18.13 8.83
C ALA A 603 3.08 19.63 8.95
N ASN A 604 2.96 20.25 10.14
CA ASN A 604 2.89 21.71 10.28
C ASN A 604 4.25 22.45 10.19
N TYR A 605 5.39 21.78 10.38
CA TYR A 605 6.69 22.45 10.26
C TYR A 605 7.09 22.79 8.80
N CYS A 606 6.55 22.07 7.81
CA CYS A 606 6.77 22.38 6.38
C CYS A 606 5.71 23.31 5.77
N ILE A 607 4.48 23.34 6.29
CA ILE A 607 3.37 24.14 5.75
C ILE A 607 3.54 25.64 6.07
N SER A 608 4.10 26.02 7.22
CA SER A 608 4.26 27.42 7.64
C SER A 608 5.12 28.28 6.68
N LYS A 609 6.17 27.71 6.08
CA LYS A 609 6.97 28.41 5.05
C LYS A 609 6.26 28.51 3.69
N LEU A 610 5.47 27.50 3.33
CA LEU A 610 4.73 27.45 2.07
C LEU A 610 3.49 28.35 2.09
N VAL A 611 2.78 28.41 3.21
CA VAL A 611 1.61 29.28 3.45
C VAL A 611 1.98 30.75 3.52
N ARG A 612 3.15 31.12 4.08
CA ARG A 612 3.66 32.51 3.99
C ARG A 612 3.94 32.94 2.55
N GLY A 613 4.45 32.03 1.71
CA GLY A 613 4.62 32.27 0.27
C GLY A 613 3.28 32.37 -0.47
N TRP A 614 2.31 31.54 -0.11
CA TRP A 614 0.97 31.52 -0.73
C TRP A 614 0.10 32.73 -0.32
N LEU A 615 0.19 33.21 0.93
CA LEU A 615 -0.52 34.41 1.43
C LEU A 615 -0.03 35.72 0.78
N LEU A 616 1.26 35.81 0.45
CA LEU A 616 1.83 36.94 -0.31
C LEU A 616 1.34 36.93 -1.77
N ALA A 617 1.25 35.74 -2.39
CA ALA A 617 0.73 35.58 -3.75
C ALA A 617 -0.79 35.85 -3.84
N VAL A 618 -1.59 35.36 -2.88
CA VAL A 618 -3.04 35.57 -2.84
C VAL A 618 -3.42 37.02 -2.49
N ARG A 619 -2.65 37.72 -1.65
CA ARG A 619 -2.87 39.16 -1.40
C ARG A 619 -2.64 40.02 -2.65
N CYS A 620 -1.70 39.65 -3.52
CA CYS A 620 -1.52 40.30 -4.83
C CYS A 620 -2.71 40.05 -5.78
N VAL A 621 -3.25 38.83 -5.81
CA VAL A 621 -4.36 38.45 -6.69
C VAL A 621 -5.72 39.03 -6.21
N CYS A 622 -5.93 39.14 -4.90
CA CYS A 622 -7.20 39.67 -4.35
C CYS A 622 -7.37 41.19 -4.50
N SER A 623 -6.29 41.98 -4.57
CA SER A 623 -6.40 43.42 -4.89
C SER A 623 -6.84 43.69 -6.35
N PHE A 624 -6.54 42.78 -7.27
CA PHE A 624 -6.99 42.87 -8.68
C PHE A 624 -8.48 42.50 -8.85
N SER A 625 -8.99 41.57 -8.03
CA SER A 625 -10.39 41.11 -8.07
C SER A 625 -11.40 42.17 -7.59
N HIS A 626 -11.03 43.00 -6.61
CA HIS A 626 -11.91 44.08 -6.13
C HIS A 626 -12.05 45.22 -7.17
N SER A 627 -10.99 45.49 -7.94
CA SER A 627 -10.98 46.50 -9.01
C SER A 627 -11.76 46.07 -10.25
N LEU A 628 -11.81 44.77 -10.56
CA LEU A 628 -12.60 44.24 -11.68
C LEU A 628 -14.11 44.17 -11.38
N LYS A 629 -14.50 43.92 -10.12
CA LYS A 629 -15.91 43.93 -9.68
C LYS A 629 -16.54 45.32 -9.71
N LEU A 630 -15.76 46.37 -9.45
CA LEU A 630 -16.21 47.77 -9.62
C LEU A 630 -16.41 48.14 -11.10
N LEU A 631 -15.67 47.52 -12.03
CA LEU A 631 -15.81 47.74 -13.47
C LEU A 631 -16.98 46.96 -14.09
N LEU A 632 -17.26 45.74 -13.61
CA LEU A 632 -18.30 44.86 -14.15
C LEU A 632 -19.70 45.08 -13.52
N GLY A 633 -19.80 45.78 -12.39
CA GLY A 633 -21.07 46.14 -11.74
C GLY A 633 -21.92 47.20 -12.46
N LYS A 634 -21.59 47.60 -13.69
CA LYS A 634 -22.35 48.59 -14.48
C LYS A 634 -23.18 48.00 -15.63
N VAL A 635 -23.28 46.68 -15.78
CA VAL A 635 -24.03 46.07 -16.90
C VAL A 635 -25.13 45.15 -16.36
N SER A 636 -26.35 45.69 -16.34
CA SER A 636 -27.62 44.97 -16.20
C SER A 636 -27.83 43.99 -17.37
N TRP A 637 -28.60 42.89 -17.19
CA TRP A 637 -29.75 42.48 -18.04
C TRP A 637 -30.10 40.97 -17.90
N MET A 638 -31.39 40.73 -17.57
CA MET A 638 -32.31 39.64 -17.99
C MET A 638 -32.00 38.14 -17.70
N ARG A 639 -32.88 37.47 -16.92
CA ARG A 639 -33.99 36.53 -17.34
C ARG A 639 -33.46 35.25 -18.01
N LEU A 640 -33.79 34.04 -17.55
CA LEU A 640 -35.11 33.45 -17.22
C LEU A 640 -34.98 32.44 -16.07
#